data_AF-A0A3D3A614-F1
#
_entry.id   AF-A0A3D3A614-F1
#
_cell.length_a   1.000
_cell.length_b   1.000
_cell.length_c   1.000
_cell.angle_alpha   90.00
_cell.angle_beta   90.00
_cell.angle_gamma   90.00
#
_symmetry.space_group_name_H-M   'P 1'
#
loop_
_entity.id
_entity.type
_entity.pdbx_description
1 polymer ?
#
loop_
_entity_poly.entity_id
_entity_poly.type
_entity_poly.pdbx_seq_one_letter_code
_entity_poly.pdbx_strand_id
1 'polypeptide(L)'
;MTGRGWSVHAWRAWSQAFASAHDGHVTHQGPEEGLLRHLSTDTRTLTQPAESVFFALVGPWHDGHDHVAEAHAAGVRRWVVGKPPRASDAWAQDSDVLVVPDVMAALQHAARTQRDAFEGPVLAITGSNGKTTVKEWVASLLPERLAIHRSPLSHNSQLGVPLSVWSLEQHHDLSLIEAGISHPGEMDRLRKCIFPTEGVLTHLGEAHLGNFEGPDHLTREKCALFKRCSRVFLPEALRLRCQPYLTQETVTWAHAQEAGAAHAALVVEVDAARRHVTLQWKGEQATFALPFTSDASINNACAAALVALHHGAILEDIQHKLPLLTEPTGRLSSIKRPRGGILIQDDCNHDLGSLEVALRALDQAPDAGQQVAIVGDVPQSGLTVEARIARMVSLLASVRLDALWFWAPAWSEPERQALVAAMQTQGVETQGLHDLSSLVELAQTLNRANVLVKVSSDDRLNAVIHALAPPRHITTLTMNMGNLVHNIRVLKSHVGASGVIAVIKGLGYGTDPVVLGRLLEAQGVEWLAVAYADEGVALREAGVQARILVLNPDPSTFGTMHHHELEPQLVSLTHIRMAREWAKTHGAEGWPVHLKLDTGMHRLGLAAPEDEDASALLAGPELTLASVMSHLAGADEPALDDETRRQMDTFFQRTSQRFEGVPRHILNSAGAARIWDVLDAAQRQTWAPLLTHIR
;
A
#
# COMPACT_ATOMS: atom_id res chain seq x y z
N MET A 1 -2.95 13.24 3.08
CA MET A 1 -2.08 13.88 2.07
C MET A 1 -2.08 15.38 2.35
N THR A 2 -0.90 16.01 2.39
CA THR A 2 -0.70 17.42 2.78
C THR A 2 -0.65 18.32 1.55
N GLY A 3 -1.43 19.40 1.55
CA GLY A 3 -1.33 20.47 0.56
C GLY A 3 -1.03 21.82 1.19
N ARG A 4 -0.98 22.89 0.37
CA ARG A 4 -0.90 24.30 0.84
C ARG A 4 -1.95 24.59 1.92
N GLY A 5 -3.10 23.95 1.77
CA GLY A 5 -4.21 23.98 2.71
C GLY A 5 -5.08 25.22 2.57
N TRP A 6 -6.22 25.18 3.25
CA TRP A 6 -7.18 26.28 3.29
C TRP A 6 -7.22 26.90 4.67
N SER A 7 -7.28 28.23 4.75
CA SER A 7 -7.78 28.85 5.98
C SER A 7 -9.23 28.42 6.21
N VAL A 8 -9.69 28.44 7.46
CA VAL A 8 -11.11 28.17 7.76
C VAL A 8 -12.03 29.10 6.94
N HIS A 9 -11.65 30.36 6.73
CA HIS A 9 -12.41 31.29 5.89
C HIS A 9 -12.50 30.82 4.42
N ALA A 10 -11.38 30.38 3.84
CA ALA A 10 -11.36 29.86 2.47
C ALA A 10 -12.21 28.58 2.34
N TRP A 11 -12.14 27.68 3.33
CA TRP A 11 -13.02 26.52 3.41
C TRP A 11 -14.50 26.90 3.41
N ARG A 12 -14.91 27.81 4.30
CA ARG A 12 -16.32 28.24 4.43
C ARG A 12 -16.84 28.93 3.16
N ALA A 13 -16.00 29.73 2.51
CA ALA A 13 -16.34 30.37 1.24
C ALA A 13 -16.52 29.32 0.13
N TRP A 14 -15.59 28.36 0.04
CA TRP A 14 -15.65 27.27 -0.94
C TRP A 14 -16.87 26.36 -0.70
N SER A 15 -17.09 25.90 0.53
CA SER A 15 -18.18 24.98 0.88
C SER A 15 -19.54 25.60 0.63
N GLN A 16 -19.72 26.89 0.93
CA GLN A 16 -20.94 27.64 0.63
C GLN A 16 -21.19 27.74 -0.88
N ALA A 17 -20.17 28.08 -1.66
CA ALA A 17 -20.27 28.17 -3.12
C ALA A 17 -20.58 26.79 -3.74
N PHE A 18 -19.90 25.75 -3.27
CA PHE A 18 -20.10 24.39 -3.74
C PHE A 18 -21.51 23.88 -3.42
N ALA A 19 -21.99 24.07 -2.18
CA ALA A 19 -23.34 23.72 -1.75
C ALA A 19 -24.40 24.40 -2.64
N SER A 20 -24.27 25.71 -2.88
CA SER A 20 -25.21 26.48 -3.71
C SER A 20 -25.29 25.97 -5.15
N ALA A 21 -24.20 25.42 -5.68
CA ALA A 21 -24.12 24.92 -7.06
C ALA A 21 -24.54 23.44 -7.21
N HIS A 22 -24.61 22.67 -6.12
CA HIS A 22 -24.80 21.21 -6.15
C HIS A 22 -25.92 20.71 -5.23
N ASP A 23 -26.94 21.54 -4.99
CA ASP A 23 -28.10 21.21 -4.14
C ASP A 23 -27.67 20.71 -2.74
N GLY A 24 -26.63 21.33 -2.20
CA GLY A 24 -26.08 21.02 -0.88
C GLY A 24 -26.51 22.03 0.18
N HIS A 25 -26.21 21.69 1.43
CA HIS A 25 -26.38 22.58 2.57
C HIS A 25 -25.10 22.62 3.39
N VAL A 26 -24.79 23.76 3.99
CA VAL A 26 -23.61 23.92 4.84
C VAL A 26 -23.96 24.58 6.16
N THR A 27 -23.39 24.06 7.24
CA THR A 27 -23.40 24.67 8.57
C THR A 27 -21.98 25.00 9.00
N HIS A 28 -21.82 26.11 9.72
CA HIS A 28 -20.52 26.59 10.20
C HIS A 28 -20.56 26.73 11.72
N GLN A 29 -20.39 25.62 12.45
CA GLN A 29 -20.42 25.60 13.92
C GLN A 29 -19.05 25.25 14.52
N GLY A 30 -18.02 25.02 13.70
CA GLY A 30 -16.69 24.67 14.19
C GLY A 30 -15.76 25.86 14.44
N PRO A 31 -14.50 25.57 14.86
CA PRO A 31 -13.52 26.61 15.22
C PRO A 31 -13.39 27.71 14.16
N GLU A 32 -13.26 28.98 14.55
CA GLU A 32 -13.27 30.08 13.57
C GLU A 32 -11.92 30.27 12.85
N GLU A 33 -10.83 29.81 13.46
CA GLU A 33 -9.47 29.93 12.96
C GLU A 33 -8.82 28.56 12.77
N GLY A 34 -7.77 28.52 11.95
CA GLY A 34 -7.01 27.31 11.65
C GLY A 34 -6.65 27.17 10.19
N LEU A 35 -5.84 26.15 9.91
CA LEU A 35 -5.37 25.81 8.57
C LEU A 35 -5.66 24.34 8.28
N LEU A 36 -6.36 24.08 7.19
CA LEU A 36 -6.82 22.77 6.78
C LEU A 36 -5.90 22.25 5.69
N ARG A 37 -4.89 21.48 6.07
CA ARG A 37 -3.86 20.97 5.15
C ARG A 37 -4.14 19.57 4.62
N HIS A 38 -5.03 18.82 5.27
CA HIS A 38 -5.24 17.41 4.97
C HIS A 38 -6.64 17.13 4.47
N LEU A 39 -6.75 16.39 3.37
CA LEU A 39 -7.98 15.71 3.01
C LEU A 39 -7.86 14.25 3.43
N SER A 40 -8.87 13.76 4.14
CA SER A 40 -8.94 12.37 4.60
C SER A 40 -10.28 11.73 4.25
N THR A 41 -10.23 10.44 3.96
CA THR A 41 -11.39 9.57 3.76
C THR A 41 -11.33 8.32 4.64
N ASP A 42 -10.32 8.24 5.52
CA ASP A 42 -10.00 7.06 6.33
C ASP A 42 -9.42 7.51 7.68
N THR A 43 -10.10 7.19 8.79
CA THR A 43 -9.71 7.58 10.14
C THR A 43 -8.32 7.07 10.52
N ARG A 44 -7.90 5.93 9.98
CA ARG A 44 -6.59 5.32 10.26
C ARG A 44 -5.42 6.13 9.70
N THR A 45 -5.69 7.04 8.78
CA THR A 45 -4.67 7.90 8.12
C THR A 45 -4.59 9.31 8.72
N LEU A 46 -5.39 9.61 9.74
CA LEU A 46 -5.40 10.91 10.41
C LEU A 46 -4.13 11.10 11.25
N THR A 47 -3.23 11.95 10.76
CA THR A 47 -2.00 12.33 11.47
C THR A 47 -2.14 13.67 12.19
N GLN A 48 -2.94 14.59 11.64
CA GLN A 48 -3.23 15.92 12.21
C GLN A 48 -4.74 16.21 12.12
N PRO A 49 -5.56 15.64 13.02
CA PRO A 49 -7.02 15.72 12.94
C PRO A 49 -7.58 17.14 12.90
N ALA A 50 -7.02 18.06 13.69
CA ALA A 50 -7.45 19.46 13.72
C ALA A 50 -7.20 20.23 12.41
N GLU A 51 -6.23 19.78 11.59
CA GLU A 51 -5.91 20.34 10.27
C GLU A 51 -6.57 19.55 9.12
N SER A 52 -7.50 18.64 9.43
CA SER A 52 -8.09 17.72 8.45
C SER A 52 -9.53 18.07 8.10
N VAL A 53 -9.87 17.88 6.82
CA VAL A 53 -11.24 17.76 6.32
C VAL A 53 -11.52 16.30 6.03
N PHE A 54 -12.58 15.76 6.61
CA PHE A 54 -12.98 14.37 6.42
C PHE A 54 -14.15 14.26 5.44
N PHE A 55 -13.99 13.43 4.42
CA PHE A 55 -14.99 13.16 3.39
C PHE A 55 -15.56 11.76 3.62
N ALA A 56 -16.82 11.70 4.07
CA ALA A 56 -17.53 10.46 4.35
C ALA A 56 -18.04 9.81 3.05
N LEU A 57 -17.14 9.12 2.35
CA LEU A 57 -17.45 8.38 1.12
C LEU A 57 -18.20 7.09 1.43
N VAL A 58 -19.16 6.74 0.56
CA VAL A 58 -19.87 5.46 0.62
C VAL A 58 -19.31 4.55 -0.47
N GLY A 59 -18.70 3.45 -0.05
CA GLY A 59 -18.22 2.38 -0.93
C GLY A 59 -19.08 1.11 -0.81
N PRO A 60 -18.80 0.10 -1.64
CA PRO A 60 -19.55 -1.16 -1.64
C PRO A 60 -19.42 -1.98 -0.35
N TRP A 61 -18.35 -1.75 0.43
CA TRP A 61 -18.02 -2.52 1.64
C TRP A 61 -17.95 -1.66 2.91
N HIS A 62 -18.05 -0.34 2.77
CA HIS A 62 -17.76 0.58 3.84
C HIS A 62 -18.52 1.91 3.65
N ASP A 63 -19.16 2.41 4.71
CA ASP A 63 -19.77 3.74 4.75
C ASP A 63 -18.94 4.65 5.68
N GLY A 64 -18.29 5.67 5.12
CA GLY A 64 -17.46 6.61 5.87
C GLY A 64 -18.22 7.40 6.94
N HIS A 65 -19.55 7.42 6.90
CA HIS A 65 -20.37 8.03 7.96
C HIS A 65 -20.23 7.29 9.30
N ASP A 66 -19.92 5.99 9.27
CA ASP A 66 -19.75 5.16 10.48
C ASP A 66 -18.54 5.60 11.32
N HIS A 67 -17.58 6.30 10.69
CA HIS A 67 -16.32 6.73 11.32
C HIS A 67 -16.30 8.20 11.72
N VAL A 68 -17.37 8.96 11.45
CA VAL A 68 -17.41 10.41 11.74
C VAL A 68 -17.28 10.68 13.24
N ALA A 69 -17.91 9.86 14.08
CA ALA A 69 -17.80 10.00 15.54
C ALA A 69 -16.37 9.74 16.05
N GLU A 70 -15.70 8.72 15.52
CA GLU A 70 -14.31 8.41 15.86
C GLU A 70 -13.36 9.53 15.40
N ALA A 71 -13.50 9.99 14.15
CA ALA A 71 -12.74 11.10 13.60
C ALA A 71 -12.94 12.40 14.41
N HIS A 72 -14.16 12.63 14.88
CA HIS A 72 -14.49 13.80 15.69
C HIS A 72 -13.81 13.74 17.05
N ALA A 73 -13.85 12.58 17.71
CA ALA A 73 -13.14 12.35 18.95
C ALA A 73 -11.62 12.55 18.80
N ALA A 74 -11.06 12.19 17.64
CA ALA A 74 -9.66 12.42 17.31
C ALA A 74 -9.32 13.91 17.08
N GLY A 75 -10.31 14.78 16.86
CA GLY A 75 -10.11 16.23 16.72
C GLY A 75 -10.50 16.81 15.35
N VAL A 76 -11.04 16.02 14.43
CA VAL A 76 -11.57 16.55 13.16
C VAL A 76 -12.79 17.41 13.44
N ARG A 77 -12.89 18.55 12.76
CA ARG A 77 -14.01 19.51 12.90
C ARG A 77 -14.60 19.98 11.57
N ARG A 78 -14.23 19.33 10.46
CA ARG A 78 -14.63 19.70 9.10
C ARG A 78 -15.07 18.48 8.32
N TRP A 79 -16.30 18.50 7.86
CA TRP A 79 -16.96 17.31 7.30
C TRP A 79 -17.55 17.60 5.93
N VAL A 80 -17.40 16.64 5.03
CA VAL A 80 -18.21 16.52 3.81
C VAL A 80 -18.94 15.20 3.86
N VAL A 81 -20.27 15.25 3.91
CA VAL A 81 -21.13 14.08 4.14
C VAL A 81 -22.23 13.99 3.09
N GLY A 82 -22.67 12.77 2.81
CA GLY A 82 -23.77 12.48 1.89
C GLY A 82 -25.14 12.59 2.54
N LYS A 83 -25.21 12.46 3.87
CA LYS A 83 -26.45 12.45 4.65
C LYS A 83 -26.39 13.56 5.71
N PRO A 84 -27.49 14.31 5.94
CA PRO A 84 -27.52 15.33 6.96
C PRO A 84 -27.35 14.70 8.37
N PRO A 85 -26.66 15.38 9.30
CA PRO A 85 -26.55 14.92 10.68
C PRO A 85 -27.92 14.90 11.36
N ARG A 86 -28.09 13.98 12.32
CA ARG A 86 -29.24 13.97 13.24
C ARG A 86 -29.07 15.04 14.30
N ALA A 87 -30.16 15.52 14.89
CA ALA A 87 -30.10 16.49 15.98
C ALA A 87 -29.31 15.98 17.22
N SER A 88 -29.25 14.66 17.41
CA SER A 88 -28.49 13.99 18.46
C SER A 88 -26.98 13.90 18.20
N ASP A 89 -26.52 14.21 16.99
CA ASP A 89 -25.15 13.96 16.58
C ASP A 89 -24.22 15.04 17.13
N ALA A 90 -23.54 14.73 18.23
CA ALA A 90 -22.65 15.66 18.93
C ALA A 90 -21.54 16.21 18.02
N TRP A 91 -21.04 15.41 17.07
CA TRP A 91 -19.99 15.81 16.14
C TRP A 91 -20.39 16.97 15.22
N ALA A 92 -21.68 17.19 15.01
CA ALA A 92 -22.17 18.27 14.15
C ALA A 92 -22.31 19.62 14.89
N GLN A 93 -22.38 19.59 16.24
CA GLN A 93 -22.70 20.77 17.06
C GLN A 93 -21.53 21.75 17.19
N ASP A 94 -20.31 21.28 17.01
CA ASP A 94 -19.07 22.06 17.10
C ASP A 94 -18.21 21.94 15.83
N SER A 95 -18.83 21.67 14.68
CA SER A 95 -18.13 21.43 13.42
C SER A 95 -18.72 22.21 12.25
N ASP A 96 -17.91 22.42 11.20
CA ASP A 96 -18.45 22.83 9.91
C ASP A 96 -18.83 21.57 9.13
N VAL A 97 -20.06 21.51 8.64
CA VAL A 97 -20.62 20.34 7.95
C VAL A 97 -21.14 20.75 6.59
N LEU A 98 -20.56 20.20 5.53
CA LEU A 98 -21.06 20.30 4.16
C LEU A 98 -21.82 19.02 3.81
N VAL A 99 -23.13 19.13 3.61
CA VAL A 99 -23.99 18.03 3.16
C VAL A 99 -24.22 18.18 1.65
N VAL A 100 -23.84 17.16 0.88
CA VAL A 100 -23.92 17.17 -0.59
C VAL A 100 -24.32 15.80 -1.13
N PRO A 101 -25.04 15.72 -2.27
CA PRO A 101 -25.47 14.45 -2.84
C PRO A 101 -24.29 13.59 -3.34
N ASP A 102 -23.19 14.22 -3.78
CA ASP A 102 -21.99 13.53 -4.28
C ASP A 102 -20.72 14.03 -3.55
N VAL A 103 -20.31 13.28 -2.53
CA VAL A 103 -19.11 13.57 -1.74
C VAL A 103 -17.83 13.40 -2.57
N MET A 104 -17.80 12.50 -3.55
CA MET A 104 -16.65 12.30 -4.43
C MET A 104 -16.46 13.50 -5.36
N ALA A 105 -17.56 14.04 -5.91
CA ALA A 105 -17.52 15.28 -6.70
C ALA A 105 -17.01 16.47 -5.87
N ALA A 106 -17.42 16.58 -4.60
CA ALA A 106 -16.91 17.59 -3.70
C ALA A 106 -15.41 17.44 -3.43
N LEU A 107 -14.92 16.21 -3.21
CA LEU A 107 -13.50 15.92 -3.05
C LEU A 107 -12.69 16.31 -4.30
N GLN A 108 -13.19 15.94 -5.48
CA GLN A 108 -12.54 16.28 -6.76
C GLN A 108 -12.54 17.78 -7.02
N HIS A 109 -13.61 18.49 -6.65
CA HIS A 109 -13.67 19.95 -6.75
C HIS A 109 -12.74 20.64 -5.74
N ALA A 110 -12.64 20.12 -4.52
CA ALA A 110 -11.71 20.63 -3.51
C ALA A 110 -10.27 20.57 -4.05
N ALA A 111 -9.85 19.41 -4.54
CA ALA A 111 -8.56 19.22 -5.19
C ALA A 111 -8.38 20.13 -6.42
N ARG A 112 -9.42 20.34 -7.21
CA ARG A 112 -9.36 21.25 -8.36
C ARG A 112 -9.03 22.68 -7.96
N THR A 113 -9.51 23.17 -6.82
CA THR A 113 -9.14 24.53 -6.37
C THR A 113 -7.64 24.66 -6.05
N GLN A 114 -7.03 23.59 -5.52
CA GLN A 114 -5.58 23.54 -5.30
C GLN A 114 -4.84 23.56 -6.63
N ARG A 115 -5.34 22.81 -7.62
CA ARG A 115 -4.82 22.83 -8.98
C ARG A 115 -4.93 24.22 -9.62
N ASP A 116 -6.04 24.94 -9.45
CA ASP A 116 -6.23 26.28 -10.01
C ASP A 116 -5.28 27.31 -9.39
N ALA A 117 -4.88 27.11 -8.14
CA ALA A 117 -3.88 27.93 -7.49
C ALA A 117 -2.44 27.60 -7.93
N PHE A 118 -2.18 26.42 -8.50
CA PHE A 118 -0.85 25.99 -8.94
C PHE A 118 -0.54 26.49 -10.37
N GLU A 119 0.54 27.25 -10.51
CA GLU A 119 0.94 27.85 -11.80
C GLU A 119 1.85 26.94 -12.64
N GLY A 120 2.49 25.96 -12.01
CA GLY A 120 3.42 25.06 -12.69
C GLY A 120 2.74 24.05 -13.64
N PRO A 121 3.53 23.39 -14.51
CA PRO A 121 3.02 22.38 -15.42
C PRO A 121 2.57 21.12 -14.67
N VAL A 122 1.45 20.56 -15.15
CA VAL A 122 0.90 19.28 -14.70
C VAL A 122 0.84 18.33 -15.88
N LEU A 123 1.70 17.33 -15.87
CA LEU A 123 1.76 16.26 -16.85
C LEU A 123 0.86 15.10 -16.40
N ALA A 124 -0.24 14.89 -17.12
CA ALA A 124 -1.14 13.76 -16.86
C ALA A 124 -0.74 12.52 -17.67
N ILE A 125 -0.63 11.38 -17.01
CA ILE A 125 -0.18 10.13 -17.61
C ILE A 125 -1.32 9.12 -17.61
N THR A 126 -1.71 8.64 -18.79
CA THR A 126 -2.70 7.56 -18.92
C THR A 126 -2.29 6.52 -19.96
N GLY A 127 -3.02 5.41 -19.95
CA GLY A 127 -2.83 4.26 -20.80
C GLY A 127 -3.51 3.04 -20.20
N SER A 128 -3.60 1.96 -20.98
CA SER A 128 -3.99 0.66 -20.42
C SER A 128 -2.87 0.14 -19.53
N ASN A 129 -1.62 0.18 -20.03
CA ASN A 129 -0.42 -0.28 -19.32
C ASN A 129 0.66 0.80 -19.27
N GLY A 130 1.63 0.68 -18.35
CA GLY A 130 2.82 1.54 -18.31
C GLY A 130 2.72 2.86 -17.53
N LYS A 131 1.52 3.29 -17.08
CA LYS A 131 1.29 4.57 -16.37
C LYS A 131 2.30 4.83 -15.23
N THR A 132 2.33 3.92 -14.25
CA THR A 132 3.21 4.03 -13.08
C THR A 132 4.68 3.90 -13.43
N THR A 133 5.02 2.99 -14.33
CA THR A 133 6.40 2.80 -14.80
C THR A 133 6.93 4.07 -15.45
N VAL A 134 6.16 4.65 -16.38
CA VAL A 134 6.54 5.90 -17.06
C VAL A 134 6.60 7.07 -16.07
N LYS A 135 5.64 7.20 -15.14
CA LYS A 135 5.68 8.25 -14.12
C LYS A 135 6.97 8.20 -13.29
N GLU A 136 7.29 7.02 -12.74
CA GLU A 136 8.48 6.86 -11.90
C GLU A 136 9.77 7.05 -12.71
N TRP A 137 9.83 6.54 -13.94
CA TRP A 137 11.02 6.67 -14.79
C TRP A 137 11.24 8.09 -15.31
N VAL A 138 10.17 8.83 -15.64
CA VAL A 138 10.28 10.26 -15.93
C VAL A 138 10.90 10.99 -14.74
N ALA A 139 10.39 10.76 -13.53
CA ALA A 139 10.94 11.39 -12.33
C ALA A 139 12.43 11.06 -12.11
N SER A 140 12.85 9.81 -12.35
CA SER A 140 14.25 9.39 -12.22
C SER A 140 15.17 9.97 -13.30
N LEU A 141 14.66 10.17 -14.52
CA LEU A 141 15.44 10.67 -15.65
C LEU A 141 15.58 12.20 -15.64
N LEU A 142 14.66 12.92 -14.98
CA LEU A 142 14.70 14.38 -14.91
C LEU A 142 15.94 14.89 -14.14
N PRO A 143 16.41 16.11 -14.43
CA PRO A 143 17.50 16.74 -13.69
C PRO A 143 17.16 16.92 -12.20
N GLU A 144 18.12 16.66 -11.31
CA GLU A 144 17.94 16.77 -9.85
C GLU A 144 17.62 18.19 -9.37
N ARG A 145 17.95 19.20 -10.19
CA ARG A 145 17.62 20.60 -9.92
C ARG A 145 16.13 20.92 -10.02
N LEU A 146 15.31 20.03 -10.58
CA LEU A 146 13.87 20.23 -10.70
C LEU A 146 13.16 19.65 -9.48
N ALA A 147 12.33 20.46 -8.84
CA ALA A 147 11.42 19.99 -7.80
C ALA A 147 10.24 19.26 -8.44
N ILE A 148 10.28 17.92 -8.42
CA ILE A 148 9.26 17.07 -9.04
C ILE A 148 8.24 16.58 -8.02
N HIS A 149 6.97 16.87 -8.28
CA HIS A 149 5.85 16.21 -7.60
C HIS A 149 5.37 15.02 -8.43
N ARG A 150 4.99 13.93 -7.76
CA ARG A 150 4.42 12.75 -8.41
C ARG A 150 3.33 12.13 -7.54
N SER A 151 2.27 11.62 -8.16
CA SER A 151 1.26 10.86 -7.42
C SER A 151 1.93 9.68 -6.69
N PRO A 152 1.62 9.43 -5.41
CA PRO A 152 2.24 8.34 -4.67
C PRO A 152 1.75 6.98 -5.17
N LEU A 153 2.67 6.03 -5.33
CA LEU A 153 2.36 4.66 -5.76
C LEU A 153 1.46 4.65 -7.01
N SER A 154 0.39 3.84 -7.03
CA SER A 154 -0.58 3.75 -8.12
C SER A 154 -1.85 4.58 -7.89
N HIS A 155 -1.76 5.73 -7.20
CA HIS A 155 -2.91 6.61 -6.95
C HIS A 155 -3.42 7.26 -8.26
N ASN A 156 -4.23 6.52 -9.02
CA ASN A 156 -4.71 6.90 -10.35
C ASN A 156 -6.24 6.78 -10.51
N SER A 157 -6.94 6.37 -9.45
CA SER A 157 -8.40 6.19 -9.44
C SER A 157 -9.16 7.49 -9.18
N GLN A 158 -10.50 7.43 -9.21
CA GLN A 158 -11.39 8.54 -8.86
C GLN A 158 -11.09 9.16 -7.48
N LEU A 159 -10.60 8.35 -6.54
CA LEU A 159 -10.20 8.75 -5.20
C LEU A 159 -8.70 9.13 -5.11
N GLY A 160 -7.82 8.35 -5.73
CA GLY A 160 -6.37 8.57 -5.62
C GLY A 160 -5.89 9.88 -6.27
N VAL A 161 -6.49 10.24 -7.40
CA VAL A 161 -6.17 11.45 -8.15
C VAL A 161 -6.39 12.74 -7.34
N PRO A 162 -7.58 13.02 -6.77
CA PRO A 162 -7.79 14.26 -6.03
C PRO A 162 -6.86 14.40 -4.82
N LEU A 163 -6.53 13.30 -4.15
CA LEU A 163 -5.54 13.34 -3.05
C LEU A 163 -4.13 13.70 -3.55
N SER A 164 -3.77 13.23 -4.75
CA SER A 164 -2.47 13.57 -5.38
C SER A 164 -2.44 15.03 -5.81
N VAL A 165 -3.52 15.53 -6.43
CA VAL A 165 -3.66 16.93 -6.85
C VAL A 165 -3.67 17.88 -5.65
N TRP A 166 -4.26 17.48 -4.53
CA TRP A 166 -4.24 18.26 -3.30
C TRP A 166 -2.82 18.52 -2.77
N SER A 167 -1.87 17.62 -3.04
CA SER A 167 -0.48 17.71 -2.58
C SER A 167 0.40 18.64 -3.43
N LEU A 168 -0.18 19.35 -4.40
CA LEU A 168 0.54 20.34 -5.20
C LEU A 168 0.99 21.53 -4.34
N GLU A 169 2.23 21.96 -4.54
CA GLU A 169 2.81 23.15 -3.94
C GLU A 169 3.51 24.02 -5.00
N GLN A 170 3.62 25.32 -4.74
CA GLN A 170 4.19 26.29 -5.71
C GLN A 170 5.67 26.08 -6.00
N HIS A 171 6.38 25.40 -5.11
CA HIS A 171 7.81 25.13 -5.29
C HIS A 171 8.08 24.00 -6.28
N HIS A 172 7.06 23.25 -6.71
CA HIS A 172 7.23 22.20 -7.71
C HIS A 172 7.37 22.79 -9.11
N ASP A 173 8.45 22.40 -9.82
CA ASP A 173 8.70 22.77 -11.21
C ASP A 173 7.86 21.96 -12.20
N LEU A 174 7.49 20.74 -11.83
CA LEU A 174 6.67 19.83 -12.65
C LEU A 174 5.94 18.83 -11.75
N SER A 175 4.67 18.57 -12.07
CA SER A 175 3.88 17.54 -11.40
C SER A 175 3.45 16.42 -12.36
N LEU A 176 3.72 15.17 -11.96
CA LEU A 176 3.36 13.95 -12.69
C LEU A 176 2.15 13.27 -12.03
N ILE A 177 0.99 13.28 -12.70
CA ILE A 177 -0.25 12.70 -12.15
C ILE A 177 -0.75 11.57 -13.06
N GLU A 178 -0.84 10.37 -12.51
CA GLU A 178 -1.44 9.23 -13.21
C GLU A 178 -2.98 9.28 -13.18
N ALA A 179 -3.61 8.91 -14.29
CA ALA A 179 -5.05 8.78 -14.40
C ALA A 179 -5.45 7.42 -15.01
N GLY A 180 -6.29 6.68 -14.30
CA GLY A 180 -6.85 5.38 -14.69
C GLY A 180 -8.38 5.42 -14.71
N ILE A 181 -8.98 4.64 -15.61
CA ILE A 181 -10.42 4.51 -15.75
C ILE A 181 -10.80 3.05 -15.91
N SER A 182 -11.97 2.71 -15.37
CA SER A 182 -12.60 1.40 -15.48
C SER A 182 -13.99 1.51 -16.11
N HIS A 183 -14.65 2.67 -16.06
CA HIS A 183 -15.98 2.89 -16.65
C HIS A 183 -16.04 4.16 -17.53
N PRO A 184 -16.99 4.24 -18.48
CA PRO A 184 -17.21 5.45 -19.28
C PRO A 184 -17.49 6.71 -18.44
N GLY A 185 -17.03 7.87 -18.91
CA GLY A 185 -17.23 9.16 -18.25
C GLY A 185 -16.28 9.46 -17.07
N GLU A 186 -15.57 8.45 -16.56
CA GLU A 186 -14.60 8.63 -15.47
C GLU A 186 -13.41 9.52 -15.88
N MET A 187 -12.97 9.48 -17.14
CA MET A 187 -11.81 10.25 -17.57
C MET A 187 -12.09 11.75 -17.59
N ASP A 188 -13.30 12.16 -17.97
CA ASP A 188 -13.66 13.59 -17.96
C ASP A 188 -13.71 14.15 -16.53
N ARG A 189 -14.13 13.34 -15.54
CA ARG A 189 -14.07 13.72 -14.12
C ARG A 189 -12.63 13.91 -13.66
N LEU A 190 -11.75 12.96 -13.96
CA LEU A 190 -10.32 13.06 -13.62
C LEU A 190 -9.67 14.25 -14.32
N ARG A 191 -9.97 14.48 -15.60
CA ARG A 191 -9.49 15.64 -16.35
C ARG A 191 -9.91 16.95 -15.72
N LYS A 192 -11.17 17.08 -15.30
CA LYS A 192 -11.68 18.29 -14.63
C LYS A 192 -10.97 18.55 -13.31
N CYS A 193 -10.58 17.49 -12.59
CA CYS A 193 -9.80 17.55 -11.34
C CYS A 193 -8.33 17.91 -11.61
N ILE A 194 -7.64 17.16 -12.47
CA ILE A 194 -6.20 17.31 -12.76
C ILE A 194 -5.92 18.61 -13.52
N PHE A 195 -6.81 18.99 -14.44
CA PHE A 195 -6.65 20.09 -15.38
C PHE A 195 -5.23 20.15 -15.98
N PRO A 196 -4.84 19.11 -16.73
CA PRO A 196 -3.45 18.95 -17.17
C PRO A 196 -3.04 20.02 -18.17
N THR A 197 -1.77 20.41 -18.12
CA THR A 197 -1.14 21.26 -19.13
C THR A 197 -0.60 20.43 -20.28
N GLU A 198 -0.11 19.22 -19.98
CA GLU A 198 0.51 18.31 -20.95
C GLU A 198 0.07 16.88 -20.65
N GLY A 199 0.16 16.01 -21.67
CA GLY A 199 -0.32 14.63 -21.57
C GLY A 199 0.72 13.60 -21.97
N VAL A 200 0.69 12.41 -21.37
CA VAL A 200 1.41 11.22 -21.84
C VAL A 200 0.42 10.09 -22.03
N LEU A 201 0.34 9.55 -23.25
CA LEU A 201 -0.36 8.32 -23.55
C LEU A 201 0.65 7.20 -23.75
N THR A 202 0.72 6.27 -22.80
CA THR A 202 1.74 5.22 -22.80
C THR A 202 1.40 4.08 -23.77
N HIS A 203 0.23 3.48 -23.62
CA HIS A 203 -0.22 2.31 -24.38
C HIS A 203 -1.74 2.22 -24.45
N LEU A 204 -2.29 1.70 -25.55
CA LEU A 204 -3.72 1.41 -25.74
C LEU A 204 -3.95 -0.10 -25.93
N GLY A 205 -4.23 -0.78 -24.83
CA GLY A 205 -4.59 -2.21 -24.78
C GLY A 205 -6.02 -2.43 -24.29
N GLU A 206 -6.35 -3.68 -23.97
CA GLU A 206 -7.73 -4.15 -23.69
C GLU A 206 -8.15 -4.05 -22.21
N ALA A 207 -7.32 -3.47 -21.33
CA ALA A 207 -7.67 -3.30 -19.92
C ALA A 207 -9.01 -2.55 -19.75
N HIS A 208 -9.93 -3.15 -18.98
CA HIS A 208 -11.31 -2.71 -18.76
C HIS A 208 -12.20 -2.61 -20.00
N LEU A 209 -11.79 -3.14 -21.15
CA LEU A 209 -12.52 -3.02 -22.42
C LEU A 209 -13.99 -3.49 -22.32
N GLY A 210 -14.28 -4.51 -21.50
CA GLY A 210 -15.63 -5.04 -21.31
C GLY A 210 -16.66 -4.05 -20.75
N ASN A 211 -16.22 -2.93 -20.17
CA ASN A 211 -17.10 -1.86 -19.70
C ASN A 211 -17.36 -0.78 -20.76
N PHE A 212 -16.74 -0.87 -21.95
CA PHE A 212 -16.85 0.09 -23.04
C PHE A 212 -17.48 -0.56 -24.27
N GLU A 213 -18.03 0.25 -25.16
CA GLU A 213 -18.64 -0.21 -26.42
C GLU A 213 -17.63 -0.86 -27.37
N GLY A 214 -16.33 -0.59 -27.18
CA GLY A 214 -15.25 -1.17 -27.96
C GLY A 214 -13.93 -0.38 -27.85
N PRO A 215 -12.88 -0.82 -28.57
CA PRO A 215 -11.54 -0.23 -28.46
C PRO A 215 -11.49 1.26 -28.84
N ASP A 216 -12.35 1.70 -29.75
CA ASP A 216 -12.45 3.11 -30.16
C ASP A 216 -13.09 3.97 -29.06
N HIS A 217 -14.12 3.45 -28.38
CA HIS A 217 -14.71 4.13 -27.23
C HIS A 217 -13.68 4.27 -26.09
N LEU A 218 -12.95 3.20 -25.75
CA LEU A 218 -11.89 3.26 -24.74
C LEU A 218 -10.78 4.26 -25.13
N THR A 219 -10.41 4.32 -26.41
CA THR A 219 -9.43 5.29 -26.93
C THR A 219 -9.93 6.72 -26.77
N ARG A 220 -11.17 6.99 -27.19
CA ARG A 220 -11.82 8.30 -27.06
C ARG A 220 -11.87 8.76 -25.60
N GLU A 221 -12.23 7.86 -24.69
CA GLU A 221 -12.27 8.13 -23.26
C GLU A 221 -10.89 8.46 -22.71
N LYS A 222 -9.85 7.67 -23.01
CA LYS A 222 -8.48 7.98 -22.58
C LYS A 222 -7.97 9.30 -23.17
N CYS A 223 -8.23 9.56 -24.45
CA CYS A 223 -7.84 10.81 -25.10
C CYS A 223 -8.57 12.03 -24.51
N ALA A 224 -9.75 11.84 -23.91
CA ALA A 224 -10.49 12.93 -23.28
C ALA A 224 -9.65 13.63 -22.21
N LEU A 225 -8.75 12.91 -21.51
CA LEU A 225 -7.83 13.47 -20.52
C LEU A 225 -7.03 14.67 -21.05
N PHE A 226 -6.69 14.65 -22.33
CA PHE A 226 -5.77 15.60 -22.93
C PHE A 226 -6.46 16.81 -23.57
N LYS A 227 -7.79 16.92 -23.46
CA LYS A 227 -8.51 18.11 -23.91
C LYS A 227 -7.95 19.34 -23.19
N ARG A 228 -7.46 20.31 -23.97
CA ARG A 228 -6.82 21.56 -23.54
C ARG A 228 -5.36 21.44 -23.08
N CYS A 229 -4.73 20.26 -23.18
CA CYS A 229 -3.27 20.21 -23.09
C CYS A 229 -2.65 20.98 -24.25
N SER A 230 -1.48 21.57 -24.05
CA SER A 230 -0.71 22.17 -25.14
C SER A 230 -0.12 21.10 -26.04
N ARG A 231 0.36 20.00 -25.44
CA ARG A 231 0.97 18.87 -26.14
C ARG A 231 0.65 17.52 -25.50
N VAL A 232 0.77 16.46 -26.30
CA VAL A 232 0.65 15.07 -25.86
C VAL A 232 1.84 14.26 -26.37
N PHE A 233 2.50 13.54 -25.45
CA PHE A 233 3.55 12.58 -25.74
C PHE A 233 2.94 11.19 -25.95
N LEU A 234 3.26 10.54 -27.07
CA LEU A 234 2.77 9.18 -27.37
C LEU A 234 3.70 8.42 -28.32
N PRO A 235 3.63 7.08 -28.38
CA PRO A 235 4.27 6.32 -29.45
C PRO A 235 3.74 6.73 -30.82
N GLU A 236 4.61 6.78 -31.82
CA GLU A 236 4.24 7.09 -33.21
C GLU A 236 3.14 6.19 -33.76
N ALA A 237 3.21 4.89 -33.43
CA ALA A 237 2.22 3.90 -33.81
C ALA A 237 0.78 4.23 -33.33
N LEU A 238 0.63 5.05 -32.29
CA LEU A 238 -0.68 5.47 -31.77
C LEU A 238 -1.20 6.77 -32.39
N ARG A 239 -0.38 7.50 -33.17
CA ARG A 239 -0.73 8.82 -33.71
C ARG A 239 -2.01 8.78 -34.55
N LEU A 240 -2.09 7.90 -35.54
CA LEU A 240 -3.26 7.78 -36.42
C LEU A 240 -4.52 7.37 -35.66
N ARG A 241 -4.40 6.43 -34.71
CA ARG A 241 -5.52 5.95 -33.90
C ARG A 241 -6.08 7.04 -32.98
N CYS A 242 -5.22 7.93 -32.47
CA CYS A 242 -5.63 8.99 -31.56
C CYS A 242 -6.01 10.30 -32.28
N GLN A 243 -5.61 10.48 -33.54
CA GLN A 243 -5.87 11.69 -34.35
C GLN A 243 -7.33 12.15 -34.35
N PRO A 244 -8.36 11.28 -34.41
CA PRO A 244 -9.76 11.73 -34.35
C PRO A 244 -10.17 12.38 -33.03
N TYR A 245 -9.41 12.12 -31.95
CA TYR A 245 -9.75 12.53 -30.59
C TYR A 245 -8.74 13.53 -29.98
N LEU A 246 -7.56 13.68 -30.61
CA LEU A 246 -6.50 14.58 -30.20
C LEU A 246 -6.31 15.69 -31.23
N THR A 247 -6.60 16.91 -30.81
CA THR A 247 -6.37 18.13 -31.60
C THR A 247 -5.10 18.89 -31.16
N GLN A 248 -4.43 18.39 -30.14
CA GLN A 248 -3.23 18.98 -29.53
C GLN A 248 -1.99 18.68 -30.36
N GLU A 249 -0.91 19.44 -30.11
CA GLU A 249 0.41 19.09 -30.65
C GLU A 249 0.80 17.68 -30.16
N THR A 250 1.28 16.83 -31.06
CA THR A 250 1.76 15.49 -30.69
C THR A 250 3.27 15.42 -30.84
N VAL A 251 3.95 15.00 -29.78
CA VAL A 251 5.39 14.75 -29.78
C VAL A 251 5.57 13.25 -29.61
N THR A 252 6.27 12.59 -30.52
CA THR A 252 6.32 11.12 -30.53
C THR A 252 7.72 10.57 -30.49
N TRP A 253 7.80 9.32 -30.06
CA TRP A 253 8.96 8.46 -30.24
C TRP A 253 8.58 7.29 -31.14
N ALA A 254 9.55 6.75 -31.88
CA ALA A 254 9.35 5.61 -32.77
C ALA A 254 10.61 4.74 -32.84
N HIS A 255 10.43 3.44 -33.09
CA HIS A 255 11.55 2.60 -33.51
C HIS A 255 11.96 2.97 -34.94
N ALA A 256 13.25 2.97 -35.27
CA ALA A 256 13.75 3.43 -36.58
C ALA A 256 13.17 2.65 -37.78
N GLN A 257 12.72 1.42 -37.55
CA GLN A 257 12.11 0.55 -38.56
C GLN A 257 10.59 0.79 -38.71
N GLU A 258 9.96 1.57 -37.83
CA GLU A 258 8.53 1.85 -37.88
C GLU A 258 8.17 2.84 -38.99
N ALA A 259 7.00 2.61 -39.58
CA ALA A 259 6.40 3.58 -40.49
C ALA A 259 6.12 4.89 -39.73
N GLY A 260 6.72 5.99 -40.21
CA GLY A 260 6.58 7.30 -39.57
C GLY A 260 7.72 7.69 -38.64
N ALA A 261 8.74 6.84 -38.45
CA ALA A 261 9.89 7.16 -37.58
C ALA A 261 10.59 8.48 -37.94
N ALA A 262 10.64 8.85 -39.22
CA ALA A 262 11.17 10.14 -39.67
C ALA A 262 10.41 11.37 -39.14
N HIS A 263 9.18 11.20 -38.64
CA HIS A 263 8.36 12.24 -38.03
C HIS A 263 8.35 12.18 -36.49
N ALA A 264 9.10 11.24 -35.90
CA ALA A 264 9.24 11.14 -34.46
C ALA A 264 10.31 12.12 -33.98
N ALA A 265 10.08 12.71 -32.81
CA ALA A 265 11.07 13.59 -32.19
C ALA A 265 12.23 12.79 -31.59
N LEU A 266 11.95 11.58 -31.10
CA LEU A 266 12.93 10.62 -30.59
C LEU A 266 12.88 9.35 -31.45
N VAL A 267 14.00 9.04 -32.12
CA VAL A 267 14.13 7.80 -32.90
C VAL A 267 14.95 6.80 -32.09
N VAL A 268 14.48 5.55 -32.07
CA VAL A 268 15.01 4.47 -31.23
C VAL A 268 15.49 3.33 -32.12
N GLU A 269 16.75 2.92 -31.96
CA GLU A 269 17.28 1.71 -32.57
C GLU A 269 17.61 0.71 -31.46
N VAL A 270 17.08 -0.50 -31.59
CA VAL A 270 17.32 -1.60 -30.65
C VAL A 270 18.14 -2.67 -31.35
N ASP A 271 19.23 -3.13 -30.72
CA ASP A 271 20.03 -4.22 -31.28
C ASP A 271 19.24 -5.55 -31.32
N ALA A 272 19.71 -6.50 -32.13
CA ALA A 272 19.03 -7.80 -32.28
C ALA A 272 18.91 -8.58 -30.97
N ALA A 273 19.80 -8.33 -30.01
CA ALA A 273 19.80 -8.95 -28.69
C ALA A 273 18.93 -8.21 -27.66
N ARG A 274 18.30 -7.08 -28.04
CA ARG A 274 17.51 -6.19 -27.19
C ARG A 274 18.24 -5.75 -25.92
N ARG A 275 19.56 -5.64 -25.99
CA ARG A 275 20.43 -5.23 -24.89
C ARG A 275 20.89 -3.80 -25.02
N HIS A 276 21.16 -3.35 -26.26
CA HIS A 276 21.61 -2.00 -26.52
C HIS A 276 20.51 -1.22 -27.23
N VAL A 277 20.29 0.00 -26.74
CA VAL A 277 19.38 0.96 -27.36
C VAL A 277 20.16 2.20 -27.70
N THR A 278 20.01 2.64 -28.94
CA THR A 278 20.51 3.93 -29.42
C THR A 278 19.33 4.88 -29.56
N LEU A 279 19.41 6.00 -28.84
CA LEU A 279 18.46 7.10 -28.94
C LEU A 279 19.04 8.19 -29.82
N GLN A 280 18.24 8.70 -30.76
CA GLN A 280 18.55 9.87 -31.58
C GLN A 280 17.59 11.01 -31.23
N TRP A 281 18.15 12.13 -30.77
CA TRP A 281 17.41 13.32 -30.33
C TRP A 281 18.09 14.58 -30.84
N LYS A 282 17.37 15.41 -31.60
CA LYS A 282 17.87 16.69 -32.15
C LYS A 282 19.22 16.60 -32.89
N GLY A 283 19.50 15.47 -33.53
CA GLY A 283 20.74 15.23 -34.28
C GLY A 283 21.90 14.70 -33.44
N GLU A 284 21.72 14.56 -32.13
CA GLU A 284 22.64 13.85 -31.24
C GLU A 284 22.21 12.39 -31.07
N GLN A 285 23.17 11.52 -30.75
CA GLN A 285 22.90 10.11 -30.49
C GLN A 285 23.63 9.62 -29.23
N ALA A 286 22.99 8.72 -28.48
CA ALA A 286 23.60 8.04 -27.36
C ALA A 286 23.15 6.57 -27.32
N THR A 287 24.11 5.69 -27.02
CA THR A 287 23.87 4.25 -26.90
C THR A 287 24.11 3.80 -25.48
N PHE A 288 23.20 3.00 -24.95
CA PHE A 288 23.28 2.47 -23.58
C PHE A 288 22.72 1.05 -23.51
N ALA A 289 23.10 0.34 -22.45
CA ALA A 289 22.59 -0.99 -22.16
C ALA A 289 21.36 -0.89 -21.24
N LEU A 290 20.25 -1.51 -21.65
CA LEU A 290 19.05 -1.58 -20.82
C LEU A 290 19.16 -2.68 -19.77
N PRO A 291 18.61 -2.47 -18.55
CA PRO A 291 18.54 -3.51 -17.53
C PRO A 291 17.40 -4.52 -17.78
N PHE A 292 16.60 -4.31 -18.84
CA PHE A 292 15.44 -5.12 -19.21
C PHE A 292 15.40 -5.37 -20.72
N THR A 293 14.76 -6.47 -21.14
CA THR A 293 14.70 -6.93 -22.55
C THR A 293 13.27 -6.99 -23.12
N SER A 294 12.25 -6.70 -22.30
CA SER A 294 10.84 -6.78 -22.72
C SER A 294 10.45 -5.57 -23.59
N ASP A 295 9.63 -5.79 -24.61
CA ASP A 295 9.17 -4.71 -25.50
C ASP A 295 8.37 -3.65 -24.72
N ALA A 296 7.58 -4.07 -23.73
CA ALA A 296 6.81 -3.15 -22.89
C ALA A 296 7.72 -2.22 -22.08
N SER A 297 8.79 -2.74 -21.49
CA SER A 297 9.73 -1.96 -20.69
C SER A 297 10.58 -1.05 -21.59
N ILE A 298 11.01 -1.52 -22.75
CA ILE A 298 11.68 -0.67 -23.75
C ILE A 298 10.76 0.51 -24.14
N ASN A 299 9.52 0.24 -24.51
CA ASN A 299 8.56 1.27 -24.93
C ASN A 299 8.26 2.29 -23.81
N ASN A 300 8.14 1.83 -22.56
CA ASN A 300 7.99 2.72 -21.41
C ASN A 300 9.24 3.59 -21.19
N ALA A 301 10.44 3.04 -21.42
CA ALA A 301 11.68 3.78 -21.29
C ALA A 301 11.81 4.84 -22.38
N CYS A 302 11.41 4.54 -23.62
CA CYS A 302 11.35 5.50 -24.71
C CYS A 302 10.36 6.64 -24.42
N ALA A 303 9.17 6.32 -23.90
CA ALA A 303 8.20 7.33 -23.48
C ALA A 303 8.76 8.22 -22.35
N ALA A 304 9.42 7.62 -21.36
CA ALA A 304 10.01 8.35 -20.25
C ALA A 304 11.20 9.24 -20.70
N ALA A 305 12.07 8.73 -21.57
CA ALA A 305 13.20 9.47 -22.13
C ALA A 305 12.73 10.65 -22.98
N LEU A 306 11.73 10.45 -23.84
CA LEU A 306 11.15 11.53 -24.66
C LEU A 306 10.65 12.68 -23.78
N VAL A 307 9.88 12.35 -22.73
CA VAL A 307 9.35 13.34 -21.79
C VAL A 307 10.51 14.02 -21.05
N ALA A 308 11.45 13.28 -20.49
CA ALA A 308 12.57 13.86 -19.74
C ALA A 308 13.43 14.80 -20.60
N LEU A 309 13.76 14.41 -21.84
CA LEU A 309 14.50 15.23 -22.81
C LEU A 309 13.75 16.52 -23.16
N HIS A 310 12.43 16.44 -23.27
CA HIS A 310 11.59 17.60 -23.52
C HIS A 310 11.54 18.58 -22.33
N HIS A 311 11.65 18.05 -21.11
CA HIS A 311 11.68 18.81 -19.86
C HIS A 311 13.10 19.17 -19.36
N GLY A 312 14.09 19.13 -20.25
CA GLY A 312 15.42 19.70 -20.00
C GLY A 312 16.46 18.72 -19.46
N ALA A 313 16.21 17.41 -19.52
CA ALA A 313 17.28 16.43 -19.47
C ALA A 313 18.11 16.50 -20.77
N ILE A 314 19.41 16.24 -20.67
CA ILE A 314 20.30 16.11 -21.83
C ILE A 314 20.54 14.63 -22.15
N LEU A 315 20.89 14.35 -23.41
CA LEU A 315 21.04 12.97 -23.88
C LEU A 315 22.15 12.21 -23.12
N GLU A 316 23.20 12.91 -22.71
CA GLU A 316 24.28 12.38 -21.86
C GLU A 316 23.76 11.92 -20.49
N ASP A 317 22.92 12.71 -19.81
CA ASP A 317 22.32 12.33 -18.53
C ASP A 317 21.42 11.10 -18.69
N ILE A 318 20.63 11.05 -19.76
CA ILE A 318 19.79 9.90 -20.09
C ILE A 318 20.66 8.65 -20.26
N GLN A 319 21.78 8.75 -20.98
CA GLN A 319 22.70 7.63 -21.19
C GLN A 319 23.23 7.04 -19.86
N HIS A 320 23.45 7.88 -18.85
CA HIS A 320 23.92 7.44 -17.53
C HIS A 320 22.80 6.93 -16.62
N LYS A 321 21.62 7.56 -16.64
CA LYS A 321 20.51 7.26 -15.73
C LYS A 321 19.63 6.12 -16.19
N LEU A 322 19.42 5.97 -17.49
CA LEU A 322 18.49 4.98 -18.04
C LEU A 322 18.92 3.52 -17.71
N PRO A 323 20.22 3.15 -17.73
CA PRO A 323 20.69 1.84 -17.24
C PRO A 323 20.41 1.55 -15.76
N LEU A 324 20.16 2.58 -14.95
CA LEU A 324 19.90 2.48 -13.51
C LEU A 324 18.41 2.35 -13.19
N LEU A 325 17.53 2.43 -14.20
CA LEU A 325 16.10 2.31 -13.98
C LEU A 325 15.74 0.91 -13.50
N THR A 326 14.93 0.86 -12.45
CA THR A 326 14.34 -0.38 -11.94
C THR A 326 12.86 -0.41 -12.28
N GLU A 327 12.36 -1.58 -12.68
CA GLU A 327 10.92 -1.78 -12.81
C GLU A 327 10.24 -1.60 -11.44
N PRO A 328 9.11 -0.89 -11.37
CA PRO A 328 8.30 -0.87 -10.15
C PRO A 328 7.91 -2.31 -9.78
N THR A 329 8.01 -2.64 -8.49
CA THR A 329 7.76 -3.99 -7.96
C THR A 329 6.42 -4.57 -8.43
N GLY A 330 6.43 -5.82 -8.93
CA GLY A 330 5.23 -6.58 -9.34
C GLY A 330 4.83 -6.50 -10.83
N ARG A 331 5.59 -5.79 -11.69
CA ARG A 331 5.30 -5.68 -13.13
C ARG A 331 6.42 -6.27 -13.97
N LEU A 332 6.18 -7.45 -14.59
CA LEU A 332 7.16 -8.21 -15.37
C LEU A 332 8.52 -8.40 -14.66
N SER A 333 8.53 -8.30 -13.33
CA SER A 333 9.74 -8.35 -12.54
C SER A 333 10.32 -9.76 -12.59
N SER A 334 11.55 -9.86 -13.08
CA SER A 334 12.27 -11.15 -13.19
C SER A 334 13.09 -11.39 -11.92
N ILE A 335 12.67 -12.36 -11.12
CA ILE A 335 13.26 -12.73 -9.83
C ILE A 335 14.03 -14.04 -10.01
N LYS A 336 15.34 -14.05 -9.72
CA LYS A 336 16.12 -15.29 -9.71
C LYS A 336 15.66 -16.19 -8.56
N ARG A 337 15.35 -17.45 -8.85
CA ARG A 337 14.80 -18.38 -7.85
C ARG A 337 15.91 -19.09 -7.07
N PRO A 338 15.73 -19.36 -5.75
CA PRO A 338 16.79 -19.90 -4.88
C PRO A 338 17.45 -21.21 -5.32
N ARG A 339 16.70 -22.08 -6.00
CA ARG A 339 17.14 -23.42 -6.44
C ARG A 339 17.52 -23.46 -7.93
N GLY A 340 17.41 -22.33 -8.64
CA GLY A 340 17.59 -22.21 -10.10
C GLY A 340 16.29 -21.81 -10.81
N GLY A 341 16.40 -21.35 -12.06
CA GLY A 341 15.28 -20.79 -12.83
C GLY A 341 14.94 -19.34 -12.46
N ILE A 342 14.00 -18.74 -13.19
CA ILE A 342 13.50 -17.39 -12.95
C ILE A 342 12.00 -17.39 -12.65
N LEU A 343 11.55 -16.49 -11.79
CA LEU A 343 10.15 -16.14 -11.60
C LEU A 343 9.92 -14.83 -12.35
N ILE A 344 8.99 -14.82 -13.29
CA ILE A 344 8.49 -13.62 -13.94
C ILE A 344 7.19 -13.28 -13.22
N GLN A 345 7.21 -12.25 -12.38
CA GLN A 345 6.05 -11.78 -11.62
C GLN A 345 5.40 -10.60 -12.37
N ASP A 346 4.14 -10.77 -12.78
CA ASP A 346 3.32 -9.73 -13.39
C ASP A 346 1.87 -9.81 -12.86
N ASP A 347 1.69 -9.42 -11.60
CA ASP A 347 0.44 -9.53 -10.83
C ASP A 347 -0.28 -8.17 -10.65
N CYS A 348 0.14 -7.16 -11.39
CA CYS A 348 -0.39 -5.79 -11.28
C CYS A 348 -1.55 -5.46 -12.23
N ASN A 349 -1.66 -6.16 -13.36
CA ASN A 349 -2.76 -6.04 -14.33
C ASN A 349 -2.88 -7.37 -15.07
N HIS A 350 -4.07 -7.75 -15.52
CA HIS A 350 -4.29 -8.99 -16.26
C HIS A 350 -5.30 -8.81 -17.40
N ASP A 351 -4.76 -8.56 -18.59
CA ASP A 351 -5.46 -8.51 -19.88
C ASP A 351 -4.76 -9.39 -20.92
N LEU A 352 -5.46 -9.76 -22.01
CA LEU A 352 -4.94 -10.67 -23.05
C LEU A 352 -3.63 -10.19 -23.68
N GLY A 353 -3.50 -8.88 -23.93
CA GLY A 353 -2.28 -8.31 -24.49
C GLY A 353 -1.12 -8.37 -23.49
N SER A 354 -1.37 -8.07 -22.22
CA SER A 354 -0.36 -8.19 -21.16
C SER A 354 0.05 -9.65 -20.92
N LEU A 355 -0.88 -10.61 -21.08
CA LEU A 355 -0.59 -12.04 -21.02
C LEU A 355 0.35 -12.46 -22.16
N GLU A 356 0.10 -12.00 -23.39
CA GLU A 356 0.99 -12.26 -24.54
C GLU A 356 2.42 -11.79 -24.28
N VAL A 357 2.58 -10.57 -23.73
CA VAL A 357 3.89 -10.01 -23.38
C VAL A 357 4.58 -10.86 -22.31
N ALA A 358 3.85 -11.26 -21.27
CA ALA A 358 4.39 -12.04 -20.17
C ALA A 358 4.79 -13.47 -20.60
N LEU A 359 4.02 -14.08 -21.50
CA LEU A 359 4.34 -15.38 -22.10
C LEU A 359 5.61 -15.33 -22.96
N ARG A 360 5.80 -14.27 -23.76
CA ARG A 360 7.05 -14.08 -24.51
C ARG A 360 8.27 -13.92 -23.60
N ALA A 361 8.11 -13.24 -22.46
CA ALA A 361 9.19 -13.13 -21.48
C ALA A 361 9.56 -14.50 -20.89
N LEU A 362 8.57 -15.38 -20.67
CA LEU A 362 8.80 -16.76 -20.24
C LEU A 362 9.52 -17.59 -21.32
N ASP A 363 9.11 -17.46 -22.58
CA ASP A 363 9.72 -18.17 -23.72
C ASP A 363 11.20 -17.80 -23.91
N GLN A 364 11.57 -16.55 -23.59
CA GLN A 364 12.94 -16.04 -23.61
C GLN A 364 13.77 -16.38 -22.35
N ALA A 365 13.18 -17.07 -21.36
CA ALA A 365 13.88 -17.43 -20.14
C ALA A 365 15.04 -18.41 -20.40
N PRO A 366 16.10 -18.42 -19.55
CA PRO A 366 17.26 -19.29 -19.76
C PRO A 366 16.92 -20.79 -19.86
N ASP A 367 17.52 -21.48 -20.84
CA ASP A 367 17.24 -22.87 -21.28
C ASP A 367 17.41 -24.01 -20.26
N ALA A 368 17.70 -23.72 -18.98
CA ALA A 368 18.11 -24.74 -18.02
C ALA A 368 16.97 -25.32 -17.15
N GLY A 369 15.69 -25.00 -17.41
CA GLY A 369 14.57 -25.42 -16.57
C GLY A 369 13.22 -25.53 -17.27
N GLN A 370 12.30 -26.28 -16.63
CA GLN A 370 10.90 -26.43 -17.04
C GLN A 370 10.20 -25.06 -17.17
N GLN A 371 9.40 -24.84 -18.21
CA GLN A 371 8.58 -23.63 -18.36
C GLN A 371 7.17 -23.86 -17.82
N VAL A 372 6.82 -23.13 -16.77
CA VAL A 372 5.53 -23.24 -16.09
C VAL A 372 4.83 -21.90 -16.08
N ALA A 373 3.55 -21.87 -16.43
CA ALA A 373 2.73 -20.66 -16.37
C ALA A 373 1.63 -20.81 -15.33
N ILE A 374 1.51 -19.83 -14.44
CA ILE A 374 0.39 -19.67 -13.49
C ILE A 374 -0.41 -18.47 -13.98
N VAL A 375 -1.58 -18.73 -14.55
CA VAL A 375 -2.35 -17.72 -15.32
C VAL A 375 -3.78 -17.61 -14.80
N GLY A 376 -4.25 -16.38 -14.58
CA GLY A 376 -5.60 -16.10 -14.11
C GLY A 376 -6.64 -15.97 -15.23
N ASP A 377 -7.94 -15.85 -14.91
CA ASP A 377 -8.95 -15.37 -15.89
C ASP A 377 -8.76 -13.88 -16.22
N VAL A 378 -9.22 -13.46 -17.40
CA VAL A 378 -9.24 -12.08 -17.91
C VAL A 378 -10.68 -11.58 -18.07
N PRO A 379 -11.47 -11.45 -16.98
CA PRO A 379 -12.90 -11.12 -17.06
C PRO A 379 -13.17 -9.74 -17.68
N GLN A 380 -12.18 -8.84 -17.62
CA GLN A 380 -12.27 -7.47 -18.13
C GLN A 380 -12.18 -7.35 -19.66
N SER A 381 -11.94 -8.46 -20.39
CA SER A 381 -11.83 -8.48 -21.85
C SER A 381 -13.16 -8.23 -22.59
N GLY A 382 -14.30 -8.40 -21.90
CA GLY A 382 -15.64 -8.27 -22.52
C GLY A 382 -16.07 -9.43 -23.41
N LEU A 383 -15.23 -10.47 -23.53
CA LEU A 383 -15.54 -11.69 -24.28
C LEU A 383 -16.39 -12.66 -23.45
N THR A 384 -17.18 -13.53 -24.09
CA THR A 384 -17.83 -14.67 -23.41
C THR A 384 -16.78 -15.62 -22.84
N VAL A 385 -17.14 -16.46 -21.86
CA VAL A 385 -16.19 -17.42 -21.25
C VAL A 385 -15.60 -18.33 -22.32
N GLU A 386 -16.39 -18.85 -23.26
CA GLU A 386 -15.92 -19.70 -24.35
C GLU A 386 -14.93 -18.97 -25.27
N ALA A 387 -15.21 -17.71 -25.60
CA ALA A 387 -14.32 -16.89 -26.41
C ALA A 387 -13.02 -16.54 -25.66
N ARG A 388 -13.09 -16.30 -24.34
CA ARG A 388 -11.89 -16.13 -23.49
C ARG A 388 -11.05 -17.39 -23.47
N ILE A 389 -11.66 -18.56 -23.25
CA ILE A 389 -10.96 -19.86 -23.31
C ILE A 389 -10.23 -20.01 -24.64
N ALA A 390 -10.94 -19.84 -25.77
CA ALA A 390 -10.34 -19.99 -27.09
C ALA A 390 -9.15 -19.04 -27.30
N ARG A 391 -9.28 -17.78 -26.87
CA ARG A 391 -8.22 -16.78 -27.03
C ARG A 391 -7.03 -17.05 -26.11
N MET A 392 -7.27 -17.45 -24.87
CA MET A 392 -6.24 -17.80 -23.92
C MET A 392 -5.47 -19.06 -24.36
N VAL A 393 -6.17 -20.10 -24.81
CA VAL A 393 -5.56 -21.32 -25.37
C VAL A 393 -4.66 -20.96 -26.55
N SER A 394 -5.13 -20.09 -27.46
CA SER A 394 -4.32 -19.62 -28.58
C SER A 394 -3.03 -18.90 -28.16
N LEU A 395 -3.07 -18.09 -27.09
CA LEU A 395 -1.89 -17.39 -26.57
C LEU A 395 -0.94 -18.36 -25.84
N LEU A 396 -1.49 -19.22 -24.98
CA LEU A 396 -0.74 -20.20 -24.20
C LEU A 396 -0.04 -21.24 -25.09
N ALA A 397 -0.68 -21.65 -26.19
CA ALA A 397 -0.10 -22.55 -27.18
C ALA A 397 0.94 -21.88 -28.10
N SER A 398 1.10 -20.55 -28.04
CA SER A 398 2.08 -19.82 -28.85
C SER A 398 3.51 -19.85 -28.30
N VAL A 399 3.68 -20.36 -27.07
CA VAL A 399 4.96 -20.50 -26.38
C VAL A 399 5.14 -21.92 -25.88
N ARG A 400 6.38 -22.34 -25.63
CA ARG A 400 6.66 -23.69 -25.11
C ARG A 400 6.34 -23.76 -23.62
N LEU A 401 5.23 -24.39 -23.25
CA LEU A 401 4.90 -24.68 -21.84
C LEU A 401 5.03 -26.18 -21.56
N ASP A 402 5.70 -26.52 -20.46
CA ASP A 402 5.68 -27.88 -19.94
C ASP A 402 4.47 -28.06 -19.01
N ALA A 403 4.12 -27.03 -18.25
CA ALA A 403 2.93 -27.04 -17.38
C ALA A 403 2.19 -25.70 -17.34
N LEU A 404 0.86 -25.77 -17.14
CA LEU A 404 -0.05 -24.65 -16.95
C LEU A 404 -0.92 -24.86 -15.71
N TRP A 405 -0.89 -23.91 -14.81
CA TRP A 405 -1.78 -23.86 -13.64
C TRP A 405 -2.72 -22.69 -13.79
N PHE A 406 -3.97 -23.00 -14.13
CA PHE A 406 -4.96 -21.99 -14.45
C PHE A 406 -5.75 -21.60 -13.19
N TRP A 407 -5.59 -20.35 -12.74
CA TRP A 407 -6.24 -19.78 -11.57
C TRP A 407 -7.56 -19.10 -11.95
N ALA A 408 -8.68 -19.77 -11.76
CA ALA A 408 -10.00 -19.22 -12.06
C ALA A 408 -11.02 -19.65 -11.01
N PRO A 409 -10.95 -19.07 -9.79
CA PRO A 409 -11.87 -19.43 -8.70
C PRO A 409 -13.33 -19.07 -9.01
N ALA A 410 -13.55 -18.05 -9.85
CA ALA A 410 -14.88 -17.59 -10.24
C ALA A 410 -15.54 -18.43 -11.36
N TRP A 411 -14.78 -19.31 -12.04
CA TRP A 411 -15.34 -20.16 -13.10
C TRP A 411 -16.08 -21.36 -12.50
N SER A 412 -17.01 -21.92 -13.26
CA SER A 412 -17.58 -23.23 -12.98
C SER A 412 -16.59 -24.35 -13.33
N GLU A 413 -16.82 -25.54 -12.79
CA GLU A 413 -15.96 -26.69 -13.07
C GLU A 413 -15.93 -27.06 -14.56
N PRO A 414 -17.05 -27.09 -15.31
CA PRO A 414 -17.01 -27.35 -16.75
C PRO A 414 -16.17 -26.34 -17.54
N GLU A 415 -16.23 -25.06 -17.19
CA GLU A 415 -15.45 -24.00 -17.87
C GLU A 415 -13.95 -24.18 -17.65
N ARG A 416 -13.53 -24.50 -16.40
CA ARG A 416 -12.13 -24.83 -16.12
C ARG A 416 -11.69 -26.07 -16.89
N GLN A 417 -12.51 -27.13 -16.88
CA GLN A 417 -12.18 -28.37 -17.57
C GLN A 417 -12.08 -28.21 -19.09
N ALA A 418 -12.84 -27.29 -19.69
CA ALA A 418 -12.74 -27.00 -21.11
C ALA A 418 -11.36 -26.42 -21.48
N LEU A 419 -10.83 -25.49 -20.69
CA LEU A 419 -9.47 -24.95 -20.90
C LEU A 419 -8.39 -26.00 -20.63
N VAL A 420 -8.55 -26.77 -19.55
CA VAL A 420 -7.63 -27.86 -19.18
C VAL A 420 -7.54 -28.89 -20.32
N ALA A 421 -8.67 -29.37 -20.81
CA ALA A 421 -8.72 -30.34 -21.90
C ALA A 421 -8.09 -29.78 -23.18
N ALA A 422 -8.37 -28.51 -23.53
CA ALA A 422 -7.80 -27.88 -24.70
C ALA A 422 -6.26 -27.81 -24.63
N MET A 423 -5.68 -27.43 -23.49
CA MET A 423 -4.24 -27.35 -23.32
C MET A 423 -3.57 -28.72 -23.22
N GLN A 424 -4.22 -29.72 -22.63
CA GLN A 424 -3.73 -31.11 -22.63
C GLN A 424 -3.64 -31.69 -24.04
N THR A 425 -4.54 -31.33 -24.97
CA THR A 425 -4.41 -31.74 -26.38
C THR A 425 -3.20 -31.13 -27.08
N GLN A 426 -2.68 -30.01 -26.58
CA GLN A 426 -1.43 -29.39 -27.03
C GLN A 426 -0.19 -30.02 -26.36
N GLY A 427 -0.37 -31.04 -25.52
CA GLY A 427 0.72 -31.71 -24.82
C GLY A 427 1.22 -31.01 -23.56
N VAL A 428 0.48 -30.02 -23.04
CA VAL A 428 0.86 -29.25 -21.84
C VAL A 428 0.21 -29.87 -20.59
N GLU A 429 0.99 -30.15 -19.55
CA GLU A 429 0.46 -30.61 -18.27
C GLU A 429 -0.38 -29.50 -17.63
N THR A 430 -1.70 -29.65 -17.62
CA THR A 430 -2.60 -28.56 -17.23
C THR A 430 -3.46 -28.91 -16.04
N GLN A 431 -3.56 -27.99 -15.08
CA GLN A 431 -4.40 -28.10 -13.89
C GLN A 431 -5.25 -26.84 -13.71
N GLY A 432 -6.55 -27.01 -13.46
CA GLY A 432 -7.47 -25.92 -13.12
C GLY A 432 -7.59 -25.79 -11.61
N LEU A 433 -7.31 -24.59 -11.08
CA LEU A 433 -7.23 -24.33 -9.64
C LEU A 433 -8.24 -23.26 -9.24
N HIS A 434 -8.84 -23.47 -8.06
CA HIS A 434 -9.82 -22.57 -7.44
C HIS A 434 -9.55 -22.35 -5.95
N ASP A 435 -8.60 -23.08 -5.38
CA ASP A 435 -8.20 -23.00 -3.97
C ASP A 435 -6.73 -22.55 -3.86
N LEU A 436 -6.50 -21.52 -3.04
CA LEU A 436 -5.19 -20.90 -2.88
C LEU A 436 -4.20 -21.85 -2.20
N SER A 437 -4.65 -22.65 -1.24
CA SER A 437 -3.76 -23.56 -0.49
C SER A 437 -3.14 -24.61 -1.41
N SER A 438 -3.96 -25.20 -2.28
CA SER A 438 -3.56 -26.15 -3.32
C SER A 438 -2.55 -25.51 -4.30
N LEU A 439 -2.79 -24.27 -4.73
CA LEU A 439 -1.87 -23.56 -5.62
C LEU A 439 -0.52 -23.25 -4.95
N VAL A 440 -0.54 -22.89 -3.66
CA VAL A 440 0.69 -22.66 -2.87
C VAL A 440 1.49 -23.95 -2.71
N GLU A 441 0.83 -25.07 -2.36
CA GLU A 441 1.47 -26.38 -2.25
C GLU A 441 2.11 -26.80 -3.57
N LEU A 442 1.38 -26.67 -4.68
CA LEU A 442 1.92 -26.93 -6.01
C LEU A 442 3.14 -26.04 -6.28
N ALA A 443 3.06 -24.74 -6.06
CA ALA A 443 4.16 -23.80 -6.27
C ALA A 443 5.45 -24.17 -5.54
N GLN A 444 5.36 -24.75 -4.35
CA GLN A 444 6.53 -25.24 -3.60
C GLN A 444 7.24 -26.43 -4.30
N THR A 445 6.53 -27.17 -5.16
CA THR A 445 7.08 -28.31 -5.91
C THR A 445 7.90 -27.89 -7.14
N LEU A 446 7.74 -26.67 -7.67
CA LEU A 446 8.42 -26.20 -8.89
C LEU A 446 9.89 -25.94 -8.65
N ASN A 447 10.70 -26.97 -8.52
CA ASN A 447 12.12 -26.83 -8.26
C ASN A 447 12.89 -26.56 -9.57
N ARG A 448 13.62 -25.44 -9.63
CA ARG A 448 14.47 -25.03 -10.77
C ARG A 448 13.74 -24.59 -12.06
N ALA A 449 12.41 -24.59 -12.08
CA ALA A 449 11.59 -24.16 -13.22
C ALA A 449 11.68 -22.64 -13.47
N ASN A 450 11.50 -22.23 -14.72
CA ASN A 450 11.12 -20.88 -15.09
C ASN A 450 9.60 -20.76 -14.92
N VAL A 451 9.14 -19.83 -14.09
CA VAL A 451 7.73 -19.70 -13.73
C VAL A 451 7.22 -18.31 -14.06
N LEU A 452 6.14 -18.23 -14.82
CA LEU A 452 5.37 -17.00 -14.99
C LEU A 452 4.21 -16.99 -14.00
N VAL A 453 4.02 -15.89 -13.27
CA VAL A 453 2.78 -15.63 -12.53
C VAL A 453 2.12 -14.40 -13.14
N LYS A 454 0.94 -14.63 -13.73
CA LYS A 454 0.19 -13.62 -14.47
C LYS A 454 -1.29 -13.68 -14.11
N VAL A 455 -1.69 -12.88 -13.12
CA VAL A 455 -3.03 -12.87 -12.51
C VAL A 455 -3.52 -11.45 -12.27
N SER A 456 -4.83 -11.28 -12.00
CA SER A 456 -5.38 -9.97 -11.67
C SER A 456 -4.86 -9.48 -10.31
N SER A 457 -4.71 -8.17 -10.13
CA SER A 457 -4.30 -7.56 -8.86
C SER A 457 -5.25 -7.86 -7.69
N ASP A 458 -6.49 -8.22 -7.99
CA ASP A 458 -7.51 -8.57 -7.00
C ASP A 458 -7.29 -9.98 -6.41
N ASP A 459 -6.58 -10.86 -7.11
CA ASP A 459 -6.38 -12.26 -6.72
C ASP A 459 -5.32 -12.44 -5.62
N ARG A 460 -4.51 -11.40 -5.34
CA ARG A 460 -3.49 -11.32 -4.26
C ARG A 460 -2.76 -12.64 -3.96
N LEU A 461 -2.15 -13.25 -4.98
CA LEU A 461 -1.38 -14.50 -4.87
C LEU A 461 0.00 -14.35 -4.18
N ASN A 462 0.11 -13.46 -3.19
CA ASN A 462 1.37 -13.17 -2.48
C ASN A 462 1.99 -14.44 -1.86
N ALA A 463 1.16 -15.34 -1.33
CA ALA A 463 1.61 -16.61 -0.77
C ALA A 463 2.24 -17.52 -1.85
N VAL A 464 1.72 -17.49 -3.08
CA VAL A 464 2.25 -18.26 -4.22
C VAL A 464 3.58 -17.67 -4.66
N ILE A 465 3.67 -16.34 -4.81
CA ILE A 465 4.92 -15.63 -5.13
C ILE A 465 6.00 -15.96 -4.08
N HIS A 466 5.65 -15.89 -2.79
CA HIS A 466 6.54 -16.23 -1.69
C HIS A 466 6.99 -17.71 -1.74
N ALA A 467 6.11 -18.63 -2.11
CA ALA A 467 6.46 -20.04 -2.29
C ALA A 467 7.42 -20.25 -3.48
N LEU A 468 7.23 -19.53 -4.59
CA LEU A 468 8.04 -19.68 -5.80
C LEU A 468 9.43 -19.06 -5.69
N ALA A 469 9.50 -17.87 -5.11
CA ALA A 469 10.71 -17.08 -4.98
C ALA A 469 10.73 -16.40 -3.61
N PRO A 470 10.97 -17.16 -2.52
CA PRO A 470 11.08 -16.59 -1.20
C PRO A 470 12.20 -15.54 -1.21
N PRO A 471 11.96 -14.33 -0.65
CA PRO A 471 12.81 -13.18 -0.86
C PRO A 471 14.28 -13.47 -0.52
N ARG A 472 15.18 -13.30 -1.51
CA ARG A 472 16.64 -13.36 -1.34
C ARG A 472 17.29 -12.01 -1.69
N HIS A 473 17.66 -11.30 -0.63
CA HIS A 473 18.46 -10.08 -0.41
C HIS A 473 18.57 -8.86 -1.40
N ILE A 474 18.46 -7.55 -1.02
CA ILE A 474 17.91 -6.77 0.14
C ILE A 474 18.64 -5.39 0.35
N THR A 475 17.98 -4.41 0.99
CA THR A 475 18.67 -3.40 1.84
C THR A 475 19.25 -4.10 3.06
N THR A 476 20.53 -4.48 3.06
CA THR A 476 21.06 -5.42 4.06
C THR A 476 21.11 -4.82 5.45
N LEU A 477 20.17 -5.25 6.30
CA LEU A 477 20.28 -5.14 7.74
C LEU A 477 21.04 -6.38 8.25
N THR A 478 22.34 -6.23 8.50
CA THR A 478 23.12 -7.27 9.19
C THR A 478 22.93 -7.09 10.69
N MET A 479 22.19 -8.01 11.31
CA MET A 479 22.07 -8.07 12.76
C MET A 479 23.19 -8.92 13.36
N ASN A 480 23.99 -8.31 14.23
CA ASN A 480 24.93 -9.07 15.04
C ASN A 480 24.18 -9.69 16.23
N MET A 481 23.97 -11.00 16.17
CA MET A 481 23.26 -11.75 17.21
C MET A 481 23.95 -11.66 18.58
N GLY A 482 25.29 -11.64 18.62
CA GLY A 482 26.04 -11.42 19.86
C GLY A 482 25.73 -10.08 20.51
N ASN A 483 25.63 -9.01 19.71
CA ASN A 483 25.27 -7.68 20.21
C ASN A 483 23.82 -7.61 20.68
N LEU A 484 22.89 -8.29 20.00
CA LEU A 484 21.49 -8.35 20.45
C LEU A 484 21.40 -8.99 21.86
N VAL A 485 22.07 -10.13 22.04
CA VAL A 485 22.14 -10.82 23.34
C VAL A 485 22.84 -9.96 24.40
N HIS A 486 23.93 -9.30 24.03
CA HIS A 486 24.63 -8.37 24.92
C HIS A 486 23.71 -7.22 25.37
N ASN A 487 23.02 -6.57 24.43
CA ASN A 487 22.13 -5.44 24.70
C ASN A 487 20.99 -5.83 25.64
N ILE A 488 20.38 -7.00 25.45
CA ILE A 488 19.34 -7.52 26.35
C ILE A 488 19.91 -7.69 27.76
N ARG A 489 21.09 -8.29 27.90
CA ARG A 489 21.74 -8.47 29.21
C ARG A 489 22.08 -7.13 29.86
N VAL A 490 22.59 -6.17 29.09
CA VAL A 490 22.95 -4.83 29.57
C VAL A 490 21.70 -4.10 30.06
N LEU A 491 20.65 -4.01 29.24
CA LEU A 491 19.41 -3.32 29.61
C LEU A 491 18.76 -3.98 30.84
N LYS A 492 18.63 -5.31 30.82
CA LYS A 492 18.07 -6.09 31.95
C LYS A 492 18.85 -5.84 33.25
N SER A 493 20.18 -5.86 33.19
CA SER A 493 21.04 -5.62 34.36
C SER A 493 21.00 -4.16 34.81
N HIS A 494 20.94 -3.22 33.86
CA HIS A 494 20.92 -1.79 34.13
C HIS A 494 19.69 -1.40 34.94
N VAL A 495 18.50 -1.86 34.54
CA VAL A 495 17.25 -1.55 35.28
C VAL A 495 16.95 -2.50 36.43
N GLY A 496 17.74 -3.57 36.59
CA GLY A 496 17.49 -4.61 37.60
C GLY A 496 16.24 -5.44 37.32
N ALA A 497 15.86 -5.61 36.05
CA ALA A 497 14.67 -6.35 35.67
C ALA A 497 14.89 -7.87 35.77
N SER A 498 13.86 -8.60 36.23
CA SER A 498 13.90 -10.07 36.26
C SER A 498 13.73 -10.72 34.87
N GLY A 499 13.31 -9.96 33.84
CA GLY A 499 12.95 -10.47 32.52
C GLY A 499 12.75 -9.35 31.49
N VAL A 500 12.48 -9.70 30.23
CA VAL A 500 12.25 -8.76 29.12
C VAL A 500 11.16 -9.29 28.20
N ILE A 501 10.35 -8.38 27.63
CA ILE A 501 9.45 -8.69 26.52
C ILE A 501 10.18 -8.25 25.25
N ALA A 502 10.59 -9.21 24.42
CA ALA A 502 11.25 -8.90 23.16
C ALA A 502 10.23 -8.76 22.03
N VAL A 503 10.12 -7.56 21.46
CA VAL A 503 9.16 -7.26 20.40
C VAL A 503 9.78 -7.59 19.03
N ILE A 504 9.19 -8.57 18.33
CA ILE A 504 9.50 -8.95 16.95
C ILE A 504 8.32 -8.50 16.07
N LYS A 505 8.37 -7.26 15.56
CA LYS A 505 7.30 -6.66 14.75
C LYS A 505 7.70 -6.46 13.28
N GLY A 506 6.73 -6.52 12.38
CA GLY A 506 6.94 -6.27 10.94
C GLY A 506 7.80 -7.35 10.30
N LEU A 507 7.53 -8.62 10.62
CA LEU A 507 8.32 -9.78 10.20
C LEU A 507 9.82 -9.63 10.55
N GLY A 508 10.11 -9.09 11.74
CA GLY A 508 11.49 -8.78 12.15
C GLY A 508 12.16 -7.70 11.30
N TYR A 509 11.39 -6.74 10.77
CA TYR A 509 11.88 -5.70 9.85
C TYR A 509 12.56 -6.28 8.59
N GLY A 510 11.99 -7.37 8.05
CA GLY A 510 12.54 -8.05 6.87
C GLY A 510 13.72 -8.98 7.18
N THR A 511 13.90 -9.35 8.45
CA THR A 511 14.78 -10.45 8.87
C THR A 511 13.98 -11.74 9.00
N ASP A 512 14.57 -12.81 9.55
CA ASP A 512 13.86 -14.06 9.82
C ASP A 512 13.28 -14.02 11.26
N PRO A 513 11.97 -13.75 11.44
CA PRO A 513 11.36 -13.63 12.77
C PRO A 513 11.42 -14.94 13.55
N VAL A 514 11.40 -16.10 12.88
CA VAL A 514 11.51 -17.42 13.52
C VAL A 514 12.90 -17.63 14.10
N VAL A 515 13.95 -17.28 13.34
CA VAL A 515 15.33 -17.34 13.83
C VAL A 515 15.54 -16.40 15.01
N LEU A 516 14.99 -15.18 14.95
CA LEU A 516 15.04 -14.25 16.08
C LEU A 516 14.28 -14.78 17.30
N GLY A 517 13.06 -15.31 17.12
CA GLY A 517 12.25 -15.88 18.20
C GLY A 517 12.96 -17.03 18.90
N ARG A 518 13.50 -17.99 18.14
CA ARG A 518 14.28 -19.11 18.69
C ARG A 518 15.57 -18.66 19.38
N LEU A 519 16.28 -17.67 18.83
CA LEU A 519 17.47 -17.13 19.50
C LEU A 519 17.09 -16.51 20.84
N LEU A 520 16.09 -15.62 20.86
CA LEU A 520 15.68 -14.90 22.06
C LEU A 520 15.23 -15.88 23.15
N GLU A 521 14.42 -16.87 22.78
CA GLU A 521 14.04 -17.98 23.67
C GLU A 521 15.26 -18.73 24.22
N ALA A 522 16.21 -19.11 23.35
CA ALA A 522 17.43 -19.80 23.77
C ALA A 522 18.31 -18.96 24.71
N GLN A 523 18.10 -17.64 24.77
CA GLN A 523 18.77 -16.72 25.70
C GLN A 523 17.95 -16.42 26.96
N GLY A 524 16.86 -17.16 27.18
CA GLY A 524 16.00 -17.04 28.36
C GLY A 524 15.05 -15.84 28.29
N VAL A 525 14.68 -15.39 27.09
CA VAL A 525 13.56 -14.46 26.93
C VAL A 525 12.26 -15.26 26.98
N GLU A 526 11.53 -15.12 28.08
CA GLU A 526 10.32 -15.89 28.34
C GLU A 526 9.08 -15.34 27.62
N TRP A 527 9.11 -14.05 27.24
CA TRP A 527 8.02 -13.37 26.53
C TRP A 527 8.50 -12.71 25.24
N LEU A 528 7.83 -13.03 24.15
CA LEU A 528 7.93 -12.36 22.87
C LEU A 528 6.66 -11.53 22.62
N ALA A 529 6.77 -10.51 21.79
CA ALA A 529 5.59 -9.78 21.33
C ALA A 529 5.66 -9.56 19.81
N VAL A 530 4.51 -9.68 19.14
CA VAL A 530 4.35 -9.52 17.69
C VAL A 530 3.28 -8.46 17.38
N ALA A 531 3.27 -7.93 16.16
CA ALA A 531 2.31 -6.90 15.79
C ALA A 531 0.89 -7.48 15.62
N TYR A 532 0.78 -8.63 14.96
CA TYR A 532 -0.47 -9.25 14.54
C TYR A 532 -0.46 -10.77 14.79
N ALA A 533 -1.64 -11.40 14.74
CA ALA A 533 -1.80 -12.81 15.08
C ALA A 533 -1.02 -13.77 14.15
N ASP A 534 -0.97 -13.47 12.85
CA ASP A 534 -0.24 -14.26 11.83
C ASP A 534 1.26 -14.36 12.11
N GLU A 535 1.89 -13.26 12.55
CA GLU A 535 3.29 -13.26 12.99
C GLU A 535 3.51 -14.20 14.19
N GLY A 536 2.56 -14.23 15.13
CA GLY A 536 2.60 -15.10 16.30
C GLY A 536 2.38 -16.57 15.97
N VAL A 537 1.44 -16.85 15.05
CA VAL A 537 1.18 -18.20 14.52
C VAL A 537 2.46 -18.76 13.90
N ALA A 538 3.15 -17.98 13.07
CA ALA A 538 4.39 -18.43 12.43
C ALA A 538 5.48 -18.80 13.45
N LEU A 539 5.63 -18.05 14.54
CA LEU A 539 6.58 -18.38 15.62
C LEU A 539 6.19 -19.68 16.32
N ARG A 540 4.89 -19.86 16.59
CA ARG A 540 4.37 -21.02 17.31
C ARG A 540 4.43 -22.29 16.47
N GLU A 541 4.09 -22.24 15.20
CA GLU A 541 4.26 -23.34 14.24
C GLU A 541 5.73 -23.71 14.04
N ALA A 542 6.63 -22.74 14.19
CA ALA A 542 8.07 -22.99 14.24
C ALA A 542 8.57 -23.52 15.59
N GLY A 543 7.68 -23.83 16.53
CA GLY A 543 7.99 -24.49 17.79
C GLY A 543 8.64 -23.62 18.86
N VAL A 544 8.67 -22.29 18.69
CA VAL A 544 8.99 -21.36 19.80
C VAL A 544 8.01 -21.63 20.93
N GLN A 545 8.49 -21.77 22.16
CA GLN A 545 7.74 -22.06 23.39
C GLN A 545 7.46 -20.84 24.28
N ALA A 546 8.23 -19.77 24.16
CA ALA A 546 8.03 -18.50 24.86
C ALA A 546 6.60 -17.98 24.70
N ARG A 547 6.08 -17.28 25.72
CA ARG A 547 4.74 -16.67 25.66
C ARG A 547 4.73 -15.58 24.59
N ILE A 548 3.67 -15.53 23.77
CA ILE A 548 3.61 -14.61 22.62
C ILE A 548 2.44 -13.65 22.79
N LEU A 549 2.80 -12.40 23.06
CA LEU A 549 1.86 -11.28 23.14
C LEU A 549 1.58 -10.70 21.74
N VAL A 550 0.31 -10.56 21.37
CA VAL A 550 -0.11 -9.87 20.13
C VAL A 550 -0.51 -8.44 20.46
N LEU A 551 0.26 -7.46 19.97
CA LEU A 551 0.11 -6.05 20.34
C LEU A 551 -1.15 -5.40 19.77
N ASN A 552 -1.58 -5.78 18.56
CA ASN A 552 -2.79 -5.24 17.92
C ASN A 552 -3.71 -6.40 17.49
N PRO A 553 -4.39 -7.07 18.43
CA PRO A 553 -5.23 -8.20 18.09
C PRO A 553 -6.51 -7.73 17.38
N ASP A 554 -6.84 -8.36 16.26
CA ASP A 554 -8.14 -8.21 15.60
C ASP A 554 -9.13 -9.22 16.22
N PRO A 555 -10.33 -8.80 16.67
CA PRO A 555 -11.29 -9.72 17.28
C PRO A 555 -11.70 -10.91 16.41
N SER A 556 -11.66 -10.78 15.08
CA SER A 556 -11.92 -11.91 14.16
C SER A 556 -10.85 -13.01 14.27
N THR A 557 -9.67 -12.70 14.81
CA THR A 557 -8.54 -13.63 14.96
C THR A 557 -8.45 -14.28 16.34
N PHE A 558 -9.36 -13.99 17.28
CA PHE A 558 -9.31 -14.58 18.63
C PHE A 558 -9.31 -16.11 18.64
N GLY A 559 -10.07 -16.74 17.73
CA GLY A 559 -10.04 -18.20 17.58
C GLY A 559 -8.67 -18.74 17.19
N THR A 560 -8.02 -18.11 16.21
CA THR A 560 -6.66 -18.44 15.81
C THR A 560 -5.68 -18.22 16.96
N MET A 561 -5.78 -17.08 17.65
CA MET A 561 -4.90 -16.76 18.76
C MET A 561 -5.00 -17.78 19.89
N HIS A 562 -6.20 -18.11 20.34
CA HIS A 562 -6.41 -19.11 21.37
C HIS A 562 -5.92 -20.50 20.92
N HIS A 563 -6.18 -20.89 19.67
CA HIS A 563 -5.71 -22.17 19.13
C HIS A 563 -4.17 -22.31 19.14
N HIS A 564 -3.46 -21.21 18.88
CA HIS A 564 -2.00 -21.15 18.87
C HIS A 564 -1.40 -20.59 20.17
N GLU A 565 -2.13 -20.62 21.29
CA GLU A 565 -1.63 -20.17 22.60
C GLU A 565 -1.04 -18.74 22.60
N LEU A 566 -1.63 -17.85 21.80
CA LEU A 566 -1.26 -16.43 21.71
C LEU A 566 -2.10 -15.59 22.67
N GLU A 567 -1.50 -14.51 23.17
CA GLU A 567 -2.07 -13.68 24.25
C GLU A 567 -2.40 -12.27 23.74
N PRO A 568 -3.67 -11.83 23.72
CA PRO A 568 -4.05 -10.52 23.15
C PRO A 568 -3.75 -9.35 24.09
N GLN A 569 -3.24 -8.25 23.52
CA GLN A 569 -3.25 -6.93 24.16
C GLN A 569 -4.60 -6.23 23.97
N LEU A 570 -5.32 -6.03 25.07
CA LEU A 570 -6.59 -5.35 25.14
C LEU A 570 -6.38 -3.86 25.44
N VAL A 571 -6.91 -3.01 24.57
CA VAL A 571 -6.64 -1.55 24.58
C VAL A 571 -7.88 -0.70 24.85
N SER A 572 -9.07 -1.31 24.97
CA SER A 572 -10.35 -0.62 25.21
C SER A 572 -11.33 -1.53 25.96
N LEU A 573 -12.34 -0.94 26.61
CA LEU A 573 -13.42 -1.72 27.26
C LEU A 573 -14.17 -2.60 26.26
N THR A 574 -14.32 -2.14 25.02
CA THR A 574 -14.91 -2.92 23.93
C THR A 574 -14.07 -4.16 23.64
N HIS A 575 -12.74 -4.04 23.53
CA HIS A 575 -11.86 -5.20 23.34
C HIS A 575 -11.98 -6.23 24.47
N ILE A 576 -12.06 -5.77 25.72
CA ILE A 576 -12.23 -6.65 26.87
C ILE A 576 -13.56 -7.40 26.79
N ARG A 577 -14.66 -6.70 26.49
CA ARG A 577 -15.98 -7.33 26.33
C ARG A 577 -16.01 -8.33 25.18
N MET A 578 -15.39 -8.01 24.05
CA MET A 578 -15.33 -8.89 22.88
C MET A 578 -14.50 -10.15 23.18
N ALA A 579 -13.32 -10.01 23.80
CA ALA A 579 -12.48 -11.15 24.16
C ALA A 579 -13.17 -12.05 25.19
N ARG A 580 -13.84 -11.45 26.18
CA ARG A 580 -14.59 -12.18 27.19
C ARG A 580 -15.80 -12.91 26.60
N GLU A 581 -16.59 -12.25 25.77
CA GLU A 581 -17.75 -12.86 25.13
C GLU A 581 -17.32 -13.99 24.19
N TRP A 582 -16.23 -13.79 23.44
CA TRP A 582 -15.64 -14.83 22.62
C TRP A 582 -15.22 -16.05 23.46
N ALA A 583 -14.44 -15.83 24.53
CA ALA A 583 -13.97 -16.89 25.42
C ALA A 583 -15.14 -17.65 26.04
N LYS A 584 -16.15 -16.93 26.55
CA LYS A 584 -17.37 -17.50 27.09
C LYS A 584 -18.14 -18.35 26.09
N THR A 585 -18.32 -17.85 24.85
CA THR A 585 -19.06 -18.55 23.79
C THR A 585 -18.37 -19.84 23.35
N HIS A 586 -17.03 -19.89 23.45
CA HIS A 586 -16.21 -21.02 23.03
C HIS A 586 -15.74 -21.91 24.19
N GLY A 587 -16.19 -21.63 25.42
CA GLY A 587 -15.82 -22.40 26.61
C GLY A 587 -14.33 -22.31 26.98
N ALA A 588 -13.66 -21.23 26.58
CA ALA A 588 -12.29 -20.98 27.00
C ALA A 588 -12.28 -20.44 28.45
N GLU A 589 -11.45 -21.05 29.30
CA GLU A 589 -11.23 -20.63 30.68
C GLU A 589 -9.78 -20.19 30.86
N GLY A 590 -9.58 -19.07 31.54
CA GLY A 590 -8.28 -18.57 31.93
C GLY A 590 -7.39 -18.12 30.77
N TRP A 591 -7.93 -17.75 29.60
CA TRP A 591 -7.13 -17.31 28.46
C TRP A 591 -6.28 -16.08 28.85
N PRO A 592 -4.94 -16.13 28.76
CA PRO A 592 -4.10 -15.03 29.23
C PRO A 592 -4.24 -13.80 28.32
N VAL A 593 -4.48 -12.64 28.92
CA VAL A 593 -4.64 -11.35 28.21
C VAL A 593 -3.81 -10.25 28.88
N HIS A 594 -3.46 -9.22 28.11
CA HIS A 594 -2.70 -8.08 28.63
C HIS A 594 -3.47 -6.79 28.49
N LEU A 595 -3.37 -5.92 29.47
CA LEU A 595 -4.06 -4.64 29.46
C LEU A 595 -3.09 -3.51 29.12
N LYS A 596 -3.46 -2.64 28.19
CA LYS A 596 -2.71 -1.42 27.92
C LYS A 596 -3.44 -0.20 28.43
N LEU A 597 -2.76 0.61 29.24
CA LEU A 597 -3.26 1.88 29.75
C LEU A 597 -2.62 3.04 28.97
N ASP A 598 -3.41 4.03 28.60
CA ASP A 598 -2.88 5.28 28.06
C ASP A 598 -2.50 6.23 29.20
N THR A 599 -1.20 6.49 29.35
CA THR A 599 -0.65 7.34 30.42
C THR A 599 -0.15 8.70 29.92
N GLY A 600 -0.48 9.07 28.68
CA GLY A 600 -0.10 10.36 28.09
C GLY A 600 0.40 10.29 26.65
N MET A 601 0.45 9.11 26.04
CA MET A 601 0.84 8.97 24.63
C MET A 601 -0.35 9.23 23.69
N HIS A 602 -1.60 9.12 24.20
CA HIS A 602 -2.85 9.43 23.49
C HIS A 602 -2.98 8.75 22.12
N ARG A 603 -2.41 7.55 22.03
CA ARG A 603 -2.40 6.74 20.81
C ARG A 603 -3.28 5.50 20.94
N LEU A 604 -3.04 4.68 21.96
CA LEU A 604 -3.67 3.37 22.19
C LEU A 604 -3.61 3.02 23.68
N GLY A 605 -4.73 2.60 24.26
CA GLY A 605 -4.85 2.14 25.64
C GLY A 605 -6.06 2.74 26.36
N LEU A 606 -6.43 2.13 27.49
CA LEU A 606 -7.55 2.58 28.32
C LEU A 606 -7.27 3.96 28.93
N ALA A 607 -8.29 4.82 28.89
CA ALA A 607 -8.28 6.08 29.60
C ALA A 607 -8.45 5.86 31.12
N ALA A 608 -8.02 6.83 31.94
CA ALA A 608 -8.06 6.74 33.40
C ALA A 608 -9.42 6.31 34.02
N PRO A 609 -10.60 6.81 33.57
CA PRO A 609 -11.87 6.37 34.17
C PRO A 609 -12.25 4.93 33.82
N GLU A 610 -11.65 4.34 32.78
CA GLU A 610 -12.02 3.00 32.30
C GLU A 610 -11.33 1.88 33.09
N ASP A 611 -10.36 2.19 33.95
CA ASP A 611 -9.58 1.18 34.70
C ASP A 611 -10.47 0.34 35.64
N GLU A 612 -11.45 0.97 36.27
CA GLU A 612 -12.37 0.31 37.21
C GLU A 612 -13.29 -0.66 36.47
N ASP A 613 -13.87 -0.22 35.35
CA ASP A 613 -14.67 -1.06 34.48
C ASP A 613 -13.85 -2.23 33.90
N ALA A 614 -12.60 -1.97 33.51
CA ALA A 614 -11.70 -3.00 33.00
C ALA A 614 -11.39 -4.05 34.08
N SER A 615 -11.05 -3.63 35.29
CA SER A 615 -10.80 -4.52 36.43
C SER A 615 -12.03 -5.38 36.74
N ALA A 616 -13.22 -4.79 36.77
CA ALA A 616 -14.47 -5.52 37.00
C ALA A 616 -14.78 -6.53 35.89
N LEU A 617 -14.53 -6.17 34.62
CA LEU A 617 -14.75 -7.07 33.48
C LEU A 617 -13.77 -8.25 33.44
N LEU A 618 -12.56 -8.07 33.96
CA LEU A 618 -11.50 -9.08 34.02
C LEU A 618 -11.57 -9.98 35.26
N ALA A 619 -12.54 -9.79 36.14
CA ALA A 619 -12.73 -10.62 37.34
C ALA A 619 -13.40 -11.98 37.07
N GLY A 620 -13.87 -12.23 35.84
CA GLY A 620 -14.49 -13.49 35.45
C GLY A 620 -13.48 -14.62 35.16
N PRO A 621 -13.91 -15.89 35.12
CA PRO A 621 -13.03 -17.04 34.88
C PRO A 621 -12.56 -17.16 33.41
N GLU A 622 -13.16 -16.42 32.48
CA GLU A 622 -12.91 -16.59 31.04
C GLU A 622 -11.52 -16.10 30.62
N LEU A 623 -11.02 -15.03 31.25
CA LEU A 623 -9.74 -14.40 30.92
C LEU A 623 -8.86 -14.32 32.17
N THR A 624 -7.55 -14.51 32.01
CA THR A 624 -6.56 -14.28 33.06
C THR A 624 -5.73 -13.05 32.72
N LEU A 625 -5.72 -12.03 33.58
CA LEU A 625 -4.89 -10.86 33.35
C LEU A 625 -3.40 -11.19 33.59
N ALA A 626 -2.64 -11.34 32.49
CA ALA A 626 -1.23 -11.71 32.49
C ALA A 626 -0.30 -10.54 32.81
N SER A 627 -0.58 -9.35 32.27
CA SER A 627 0.13 -8.13 32.64
C SER A 627 -0.62 -6.85 32.32
N VAL A 628 -0.18 -5.75 32.92
CA VAL A 628 -0.62 -4.39 32.62
C VAL A 628 0.55 -3.57 32.12
N MET A 629 0.37 -2.80 31.06
CA MET A 629 1.45 -2.04 30.46
C MET A 629 1.05 -0.65 29.96
N SER A 630 2.05 0.19 29.76
CA SER A 630 1.94 1.47 29.07
C SER A 630 3.21 1.73 28.25
N HIS A 631 3.30 2.87 27.58
CA HIS A 631 4.44 3.21 26.74
C HIS A 631 4.85 4.67 26.93
N LEU A 632 6.14 4.90 27.16
CA LEU A 632 6.70 6.25 27.27
C LEU A 632 6.79 6.89 25.89
N ALA A 633 6.39 8.15 25.77
CA ALA A 633 6.26 8.84 24.48
C ALA A 633 7.61 9.29 23.88
N GLY A 634 8.56 9.73 24.71
CA GLY A 634 9.85 10.29 24.26
C GLY A 634 10.95 10.16 25.29
N ALA A 635 11.11 8.97 25.88
CA ALA A 635 12.07 8.72 26.95
C ALA A 635 13.55 8.82 26.52
N ASP A 636 13.83 8.92 25.22
CA ASP A 636 15.14 9.18 24.62
C ASP A 636 15.49 10.68 24.54
N GLU A 637 14.53 11.58 24.78
CA GLU A 637 14.72 13.03 24.72
C GLU A 637 14.81 13.66 26.13
N PRO A 638 15.95 14.25 26.54
CA PRO A 638 16.07 14.91 27.84
C PRO A 638 15.06 16.04 28.08
N ALA A 639 14.61 16.71 27.00
CA ALA A 639 13.61 17.76 27.07
C ALA A 639 12.23 17.25 27.53
N LEU A 640 11.98 15.93 27.45
CA LEU A 640 10.73 15.28 27.81
C LEU A 640 10.82 14.49 29.13
N ASP A 641 11.88 14.69 29.92
CA ASP A 641 12.07 13.96 31.19
C ASP A 641 10.94 14.25 32.20
N ASP A 642 10.40 15.48 32.24
CA ASP A 642 9.25 15.83 33.09
C ASP A 642 7.95 15.13 32.66
N GLU A 643 7.72 14.99 31.35
CA GLU A 643 6.59 14.22 30.83
C GLU A 643 6.77 12.74 31.16
N THR A 644 7.97 12.20 30.98
CA THR A 644 8.31 10.81 31.33
C THR A 644 8.00 10.52 32.80
N ARG A 645 8.39 11.41 33.72
CA ARG A 645 8.04 11.29 35.15
C ARG A 645 6.53 11.33 35.39
N ARG A 646 5.79 12.19 34.69
CA ARG A 646 4.32 12.25 34.78
C ARG A 646 3.63 10.98 34.27
N GLN A 647 4.08 10.42 33.15
CA GLN A 647 3.55 9.16 32.63
C GLN A 647 3.79 8.01 33.62
N MET A 648 4.98 7.94 34.22
CA MET A 648 5.32 6.94 35.23
C MET A 648 4.49 7.08 36.49
N ASP A 649 4.32 8.30 37.02
CA ASP A 649 3.50 8.54 38.19
C ASP A 649 2.04 8.16 37.94
N THR A 650 1.50 8.56 36.78
CA THR A 650 0.14 8.21 36.35
C THR A 650 -0.04 6.69 36.27
N PHE A 651 0.92 5.98 35.67
CA PHE A 651 0.89 4.53 35.58
C PHE A 651 1.00 3.86 36.95
N PHE A 652 1.88 4.36 37.82
CA PHE A 652 2.04 3.85 39.17
C PHE A 652 0.75 3.99 39.98
N GLN A 653 0.13 5.17 39.98
CA GLN A 653 -1.09 5.45 40.71
C GLN A 653 -2.26 4.60 40.21
N ARG A 654 -2.42 4.49 38.89
CA ARG A 654 -3.52 3.74 38.28
C ARG A 654 -3.42 2.23 38.55
N THR A 655 -2.20 1.70 38.63
CA THR A 655 -1.99 0.25 38.75
C THR A 655 -1.80 -0.25 40.17
N SER A 656 -1.30 0.57 41.09
CA SER A 656 -0.87 0.08 42.42
C SER A 656 -1.98 -0.47 43.31
N GLN A 657 -3.22 0.00 43.15
CA GLN A 657 -4.37 -0.50 43.91
C GLN A 657 -5.21 -1.50 43.12
N ARG A 658 -5.37 -1.29 41.81
CA ARG A 658 -6.34 -2.02 40.97
C ARG A 658 -5.80 -3.31 40.35
N PHE A 659 -4.49 -3.37 40.16
CA PHE A 659 -3.81 -4.50 39.50
C PHE A 659 -2.67 -5.01 40.39
N GLU A 660 -2.93 -5.07 41.70
CA GLU A 660 -1.98 -5.60 42.68
C GLU A 660 -1.68 -7.07 42.39
N GLY A 661 -0.39 -7.46 42.46
CA GLY A 661 0.06 -8.81 42.14
C GLY A 661 0.18 -9.13 40.65
N VAL A 662 -0.25 -8.24 39.75
CA VAL A 662 -0.10 -8.40 38.30
C VAL A 662 1.23 -7.78 37.83
N PRO A 663 2.00 -8.43 36.94
CA PRO A 663 3.18 -7.84 36.32
C PRO A 663 2.87 -6.51 35.62
N ARG A 664 3.73 -5.51 35.81
CA ARG A 664 3.56 -4.14 35.29
C ARG A 664 4.78 -3.70 34.51
N HIS A 665 4.57 -3.15 33.31
CA HIS A 665 5.68 -2.74 32.45
C HIS A 665 5.39 -1.41 31.75
N ILE A 666 6.32 -0.45 31.86
CA ILE A 666 6.21 0.85 31.18
C ILE A 666 7.49 1.24 30.43
N LEU A 667 8.63 0.64 30.77
CA LEU A 667 9.90 0.95 30.14
C LEU A 667 10.02 0.26 28.78
N ASN A 668 10.00 1.05 27.71
CA ASN A 668 10.55 0.64 26.42
C ASN A 668 12.09 0.74 26.45
N SER A 669 12.77 0.36 25.36
CA SER A 669 14.25 0.33 25.32
C SER A 669 14.90 1.69 25.63
N ALA A 670 14.29 2.79 25.17
CA ALA A 670 14.76 4.15 25.47
C ALA A 670 14.62 4.47 26.97
N GLY A 671 13.45 4.20 27.55
CA GLY A 671 13.21 4.36 28.98
C GLY A 671 14.18 3.51 29.79
N ALA A 672 14.35 2.23 29.45
CA ALA A 672 15.27 1.35 30.15
C ALA A 672 16.73 1.82 30.09
N ALA A 673 17.15 2.47 29.01
CA ALA A 673 18.52 2.97 28.87
C ALA A 673 18.79 4.25 29.68
N ARG A 674 17.79 5.12 29.85
CA ARG A 674 17.94 6.46 30.46
C ARG A 674 17.30 6.60 31.84
N ILE A 675 16.63 5.58 32.36
CA ILE A 675 15.76 5.73 33.54
C ILE A 675 16.49 6.30 34.77
N TRP A 676 17.79 6.01 34.93
CA TRP A 676 18.57 6.55 36.04
C TRP A 676 19.01 7.99 35.86
N ASP A 677 18.97 8.53 34.65
CA ASP A 677 19.16 9.95 34.39
C ASP A 677 17.88 10.73 34.73
N VAL A 678 16.72 10.08 34.59
CA VAL A 678 15.40 10.68 34.79
C VAL A 678 14.94 10.63 36.25
N LEU A 679 15.32 9.59 37.01
CA LEU A 679 14.83 9.38 38.38
C LEU A 679 15.85 9.70 39.46
N ASP A 680 15.41 10.44 40.49
CA ASP A 680 16.16 10.60 41.74
C ASP A 680 16.05 9.38 42.66
N ALA A 681 16.84 9.35 43.74
CA ALA A 681 16.89 8.20 44.65
C ALA A 681 15.53 7.87 45.32
N ALA A 682 14.71 8.88 45.62
CA ALA A 682 13.41 8.68 46.25
C ALA A 682 12.41 8.11 45.24
N GLN A 683 12.37 8.65 44.03
CA GLN A 683 11.52 8.18 42.93
C GLN A 683 11.85 6.74 42.53
N ARG A 684 13.13 6.36 42.54
CA ARG A 684 13.55 4.97 42.30
C ARG A 684 12.99 4.01 43.34
N GLN A 685 12.91 4.43 44.60
CA GLN A 685 12.33 3.62 45.66
C GLN A 685 10.80 3.51 45.50
N THR A 686 10.13 4.62 45.18
CA THR A 686 8.67 4.65 44.95
C THR A 686 8.27 3.77 43.75
N TRP A 687 9.00 3.86 42.64
CA TRP A 687 8.66 3.17 41.40
C TRP A 687 9.39 1.84 41.20
N ALA A 688 10.13 1.34 42.19
CA ALA A 688 10.81 0.05 42.13
C ALA A 688 9.94 -1.11 41.58
N PRO A 689 8.63 -1.22 41.91
CA PRO A 689 7.76 -2.24 41.31
C PRO A 689 7.54 -2.09 39.80
N LEU A 690 7.64 -0.89 39.22
CA LEU A 690 7.53 -0.68 37.78
C LEU A 690 8.83 -0.98 37.03
N LEU A 691 9.96 -0.94 37.75
CA LEU A 691 11.31 -1.03 37.19
C LEU A 691 11.85 -2.47 37.17
N THR A 692 11.31 -3.34 38.04
CA THR A 692 11.91 -4.66 38.31
C THR A 692 11.17 -5.85 37.69
N HIS A 693 9.99 -5.66 37.10
CA HIS A 693 9.08 -6.78 36.81
C HIS A 693 8.93 -7.14 35.33
N ILE A 694 9.58 -8.26 34.98
CA ILE A 694 9.04 -9.38 34.17
C ILE A 694 9.65 -10.63 34.82
N ARG A 695 8.89 -11.52 35.44
CA ARG A 695 9.37 -12.90 35.65
C ARG A 695 8.90 -13.68 34.45
#